data_AF-A0A4Q0J5W1-F1
#
_entry.id   AF-A0A4Q0J5W1-F1
#
_cell.length_a   1.000
_cell.length_b   1.000
_cell.length_c   1.000
_cell.angle_alpha   90.00
_cell.angle_beta   90.00
_cell.angle_gamma   90.00
#
_symmetry.space_group_name_H-M   'P 1'
#
loop_
_entity.id
_entity.type
_entity.pdbx_description
1 polymer ?
#
loop_
_entity_poly.entity_id
_entity_poly.type
_entity_poly.pdbx_seq_one_letter_code
_entity_poly.pdbx_strand_id
1 'polypeptide(L)'
;MTKTFRYIIFLIATFIASPAMYAADTLDSDGYPVMYVRGHSTNNWSALDEYKFSRDGDVYTIHLDALDGEFKISGDNWQYNLGGHERTDITRSIRIQGVSDGKNFNAPNLRDLTISFKLLRENGAAGSSDITFTVGGAEIAGISGTLPVLYIDVYRYDSATGEPILDEAGNRIYDNEVIDKDLSHKNYFAGEYRLDVNGCQWLTDLGAASIGSEEAPLPLEIKARGNFTRRAFAKKPFKLKLGKKQNLLNMNVNGKGSKHWAILAHADDTKGYLRNFTGFALGERIGLPWTPRQQPIEVVINGDYRGLYFLTESIRVGDGRVPVEELDDNEENRTLISGGYIVELDNYDEDESSQIQMEEKGKSDQFKDMLRITFDTPEEYSALQRRFISEQFTAINDLIGDDSDDMWRYLDLDDAARYYIVEEIISHTESYHGSTYLMRDRGEGEKWHFSPLWDCGNGFNGYTDAYFYDCDSYGNTWIPSLRMNAMFNAKVKDTWQWFMGKHGGFDGLMEDIDTYCAHIAEAAKADARRWKGQPVPADGQEVADNSDMESCRNAVKRHLNAKINWLAQQSDFGPVGGDYNEPARDTTPAQPLPYYAKEPEQTVTVYFIDDSGTPWSDVYAYVYDPTADGSTENYEALGQWPGTRMTAAEVAGANGMALTFEPERPLSADAKIIINGGDEHNKTIDFPLVDGNIYYRSGDFTGVETITDDQAEAEAEYYDTSGRRIAGATPRGIYIVRRGDKASKTLMK
;
A
#
# COMPACT_ATOMS: atom_id res chain seq x y z
N MET A 1 -75.62 -66.66 19.08
CA MET A 1 -76.60 -65.65 19.54
C MET A 1 -76.35 -64.37 18.74
N THR A 2 -77.09 -64.18 17.63
CA THR A 2 -78.10 -63.10 17.39
C THR A 2 -77.48 -61.75 17.01
N LYS A 3 -77.35 -61.45 15.70
CA LYS A 3 -78.24 -60.62 14.82
C LYS A 3 -78.27 -59.13 15.24
N THR A 4 -78.01 -58.13 14.37
CA THR A 4 -78.99 -57.61 13.37
C THR A 4 -78.35 -56.59 12.38
N PHE A 5 -78.88 -56.57 11.15
CA PHE A 5 -78.66 -55.68 9.98
C PHE A 5 -79.02 -54.18 10.18
N ARG A 6 -78.34 -53.26 9.46
CA ARG A 6 -78.91 -52.32 8.43
C ARG A 6 -77.94 -51.21 7.95
N TYR A 7 -77.77 -51.15 6.61
CA TYR A 7 -77.52 -50.06 5.64
C TYR A 7 -76.79 -48.75 6.02
N ILE A 8 -75.85 -48.31 5.16
CA ILE A 8 -75.75 -46.96 4.55
C ILE A 8 -74.82 -46.98 3.31
N ILE A 9 -75.42 -46.62 2.16
CA ILE A 9 -74.96 -45.92 0.95
C ILE A 9 -73.44 -45.81 0.69
N PHE A 10 -72.98 -46.46 -0.40
CA PHE A 10 -71.75 -46.08 -1.12
C PHE A 10 -72.10 -45.03 -2.19
N LEU A 11 -71.52 -43.83 -2.07
CA LEU A 11 -71.50 -42.82 -3.13
C LEU A 11 -70.03 -42.62 -3.51
N ILE A 12 -69.69 -43.07 -4.72
CA ILE A 12 -68.39 -42.90 -5.35
C ILE A 12 -68.28 -41.42 -5.73
N ALA A 13 -67.38 -40.69 -5.07
CA ALA A 13 -66.89 -39.39 -5.54
C ALA A 13 -65.47 -39.59 -6.08
N THR A 14 -65.39 -39.89 -7.37
CA THR A 14 -64.14 -39.83 -8.14
C THR A 14 -63.78 -38.35 -8.29
N PHE A 15 -62.80 -37.86 -7.54
CA PHE A 15 -62.14 -36.60 -7.89
C PHE A 15 -61.32 -36.88 -9.16
N ILE A 16 -61.88 -36.51 -10.32
CA ILE A 16 -61.11 -36.34 -11.54
C ILE A 16 -60.29 -35.07 -11.31
N ALA A 17 -59.01 -35.23 -10.98
CA ALA A 17 -58.05 -34.17 -11.17
C ALA A 17 -57.94 -33.95 -12.68
N SER A 18 -58.60 -32.91 -13.21
CA SER A 18 -58.27 -32.43 -14.54
C SER A 18 -56.79 -32.03 -14.51
N PRO A 19 -55.92 -32.60 -15.36
CA PRO A 19 -54.61 -32.01 -15.57
C PRO A 19 -54.85 -30.58 -16.03
N ALA A 20 -54.24 -29.60 -15.36
CA ALA A 20 -54.16 -28.26 -15.92
C ALA A 20 -53.45 -28.40 -17.26
N MET A 21 -54.19 -28.32 -18.36
CA MET A 21 -53.61 -28.23 -19.69
C MET A 21 -52.96 -26.85 -19.77
N TYR A 22 -51.67 -26.79 -19.44
CA TYR A 22 -50.84 -25.68 -19.83
C TYR A 22 -50.93 -25.53 -21.36
N ALA A 23 -50.93 -24.28 -21.84
CA ALA A 23 -50.72 -24.05 -23.26
C ALA A 23 -49.40 -24.72 -23.67
N ALA A 24 -49.32 -25.21 -24.91
CA ALA A 24 -48.08 -25.84 -25.37
C ALA A 24 -46.95 -24.81 -25.40
N ASP A 25 -45.75 -25.18 -24.96
CA ASP A 25 -44.58 -24.31 -25.07
C ASP A 25 -44.24 -24.04 -26.54
N THR A 26 -43.70 -22.85 -26.80
CA THR A 26 -43.18 -22.50 -28.12
C THR A 26 -42.05 -23.45 -28.51
N LEU A 27 -42.09 -23.97 -29.74
CA LEU A 27 -41.06 -24.85 -30.30
C LEU A 27 -40.18 -24.09 -31.30
N ASP A 28 -38.91 -24.48 -31.40
CA ASP A 28 -37.98 -24.02 -32.42
C ASP A 28 -38.18 -24.77 -33.76
N SER A 29 -37.34 -24.46 -34.76
CA SER A 29 -37.44 -25.03 -36.11
C SER A 29 -37.27 -26.55 -36.16
N ASP A 30 -36.63 -27.15 -35.15
CA ASP A 30 -36.37 -28.59 -35.10
C ASP A 30 -37.37 -29.30 -34.17
N GLY A 31 -38.39 -28.59 -33.67
CA GLY A 31 -39.44 -29.12 -32.81
C GLY A 31 -39.01 -29.31 -31.35
N TYR A 32 -37.97 -28.60 -30.90
CA TYR A 32 -37.54 -28.58 -29.51
C TYR A 32 -38.14 -27.37 -28.77
N PRO A 33 -38.48 -27.47 -27.48
CA PRO A 33 -39.04 -26.34 -26.74
C PRO A 33 -38.01 -25.22 -26.60
N VAL A 34 -38.48 -23.97 -26.75
CA VAL A 34 -37.68 -22.79 -26.44
C VAL A 34 -37.67 -22.62 -24.92
N MET A 35 -36.47 -22.63 -24.34
CA MET A 35 -36.27 -22.60 -22.89
C MET A 35 -35.72 -21.26 -22.42
N TYR A 36 -36.09 -20.86 -21.21
CA TYR A 36 -35.69 -19.61 -20.57
C TYR A 36 -35.26 -19.88 -19.12
N VAL A 37 -34.37 -19.03 -18.60
CA VAL A 37 -34.30 -18.80 -17.16
C VAL A 37 -35.48 -17.90 -16.79
N ARG A 38 -36.28 -18.28 -15.79
CA ARG A 38 -37.45 -17.52 -15.33
C ARG A 38 -37.41 -17.44 -13.82
N GLY A 39 -37.49 -16.23 -13.26
CA GLY A 39 -37.33 -16.02 -11.84
C GLY A 39 -37.57 -14.59 -11.40
N HIS A 40 -37.13 -14.27 -10.18
CA HIS A 40 -37.22 -12.91 -9.63
C HIS A 40 -36.53 -11.88 -10.52
N SER A 41 -35.37 -12.21 -11.12
CA SER A 41 -34.64 -11.30 -12.02
C SER A 41 -35.29 -11.10 -13.40
N THR A 42 -36.33 -11.86 -13.76
CA THR A 42 -36.87 -11.89 -15.13
C THR A 42 -38.23 -11.18 -15.25
N ASN A 43 -38.36 -10.00 -14.63
CA ASN A 43 -39.64 -9.29 -14.48
C ASN A 43 -40.72 -10.22 -13.88
N ASN A 44 -40.41 -10.80 -12.72
CA ASN A 44 -41.29 -11.66 -11.93
C ASN A 44 -41.77 -12.91 -12.71
N TRP A 45 -40.84 -13.79 -13.05
CA TRP A 45 -41.09 -15.09 -13.70
C TRP A 45 -41.59 -15.00 -15.15
N SER A 46 -41.36 -13.89 -15.84
CA SER A 46 -41.68 -13.76 -17.27
C SER A 46 -40.63 -14.48 -18.14
N ALA A 47 -41.03 -14.96 -19.32
CA ALA A 47 -40.10 -15.44 -20.34
C ALA A 47 -39.63 -14.25 -21.19
N LEU A 48 -38.35 -13.89 -21.08
CA LEU A 48 -37.75 -12.74 -21.75
C LEU A 48 -36.59 -13.23 -22.64
N ASP A 49 -36.44 -12.65 -23.82
CA ASP A 49 -35.41 -13.06 -24.79
C ASP A 49 -33.97 -12.92 -24.25
N GLU A 50 -33.71 -11.99 -23.33
CA GLU A 50 -32.40 -11.82 -22.68
C GLU A 50 -32.03 -12.99 -21.74
N TYR A 51 -33.02 -13.79 -21.30
CA TYR A 51 -32.84 -14.98 -20.47
C TYR A 51 -33.10 -16.28 -21.25
N LYS A 52 -33.12 -16.20 -22.58
CA LYS A 52 -33.38 -17.33 -23.47
C LYS A 52 -32.12 -18.18 -23.67
N PHE A 53 -32.28 -19.49 -23.55
CA PHE A 53 -31.19 -20.41 -23.85
C PHE A 53 -30.93 -20.48 -25.37
N SER A 54 -29.65 -20.51 -25.73
CA SER A 54 -29.19 -20.95 -27.04
C SER A 54 -29.13 -22.47 -27.08
N ARG A 55 -29.51 -23.10 -28.20
CA ARG A 55 -29.46 -24.55 -28.37
C ARG A 55 -28.50 -24.93 -29.50
N ASP A 56 -27.63 -25.89 -29.23
CA ASP A 56 -26.83 -26.61 -30.22
C ASP A 56 -27.02 -28.12 -30.05
N GLY A 57 -27.61 -28.78 -31.06
CA GLY A 57 -28.06 -30.16 -30.94
C GLY A 57 -29.00 -30.35 -29.74
N ASP A 58 -28.69 -31.29 -28.85
CA ASP A 58 -29.50 -31.56 -27.65
C ASP A 58 -29.11 -30.72 -26.43
N VAL A 59 -28.15 -29.78 -26.57
CA VAL A 59 -27.59 -29.01 -25.45
C VAL A 59 -28.16 -27.59 -25.45
N TYR A 60 -28.75 -27.20 -24.34
CA TYR A 60 -29.16 -25.82 -24.05
C TYR A 60 -28.06 -25.15 -23.24
N THR A 61 -27.69 -23.92 -23.62
CA THR A 61 -26.68 -23.10 -22.91
C THR A 61 -27.12 -21.65 -22.85
N ILE A 62 -26.94 -21.03 -21.69
CA ILE A 62 -27.05 -19.58 -21.52
C ILE A 62 -25.90 -19.09 -20.66
N HIS A 63 -25.37 -17.91 -20.99
CA HIS A 63 -24.47 -17.14 -20.15
C HIS A 63 -25.22 -15.93 -19.59
N LEU A 64 -25.07 -15.67 -18.30
CA LEU A 64 -25.66 -14.56 -17.58
C LEU A 64 -24.56 -13.87 -16.77
N ASP A 65 -24.37 -12.57 -16.96
CA ASP A 65 -23.38 -11.79 -16.20
C ASP A 65 -23.75 -11.75 -14.71
N ALA A 66 -25.05 -11.73 -14.39
CA ALA A 66 -25.57 -11.85 -13.04
C ALA A 66 -26.95 -12.52 -13.00
N LEU A 67 -27.26 -13.23 -11.92
CA LEU A 67 -28.58 -13.75 -11.59
C LEU A 67 -28.80 -13.65 -10.08
N ASP A 68 -29.93 -13.07 -9.65
CA ASP A 68 -30.25 -12.90 -8.22
C ASP A 68 -31.68 -13.31 -7.86
N GLY A 69 -31.79 -14.16 -6.83
CA GLY A 69 -33.06 -14.66 -6.29
C GLY A 69 -33.53 -15.98 -6.90
N GLU A 70 -34.80 -16.33 -6.64
CA GLU A 70 -35.38 -17.61 -7.07
C GLU A 70 -35.60 -17.67 -8.58
N PHE A 71 -35.36 -18.84 -9.15
CA PHE A 71 -35.57 -19.10 -10.57
C PHE A 71 -35.88 -20.57 -10.87
N LYS A 72 -36.32 -20.81 -12.10
CA LYS A 72 -36.47 -22.11 -12.76
C LYS A 72 -35.99 -22.03 -14.20
N ILE A 73 -35.72 -23.19 -14.77
CA ILE A 73 -35.53 -23.35 -16.22
C ILE A 73 -36.86 -23.82 -16.80
N SER A 74 -37.50 -23.04 -17.66
CA SER A 74 -38.76 -23.48 -18.27
C SER A 74 -39.04 -22.86 -19.63
N GLY A 75 -39.96 -23.48 -20.37
CA GLY A 75 -40.57 -22.88 -21.54
C GLY A 75 -41.52 -21.74 -21.16
N ASP A 76 -42.07 -21.07 -22.17
CA ASP A 76 -42.91 -19.89 -22.01
C ASP A 76 -44.27 -20.17 -21.34
N ASN A 77 -44.79 -21.39 -21.47
CA ASN A 77 -46.06 -21.85 -20.91
C ASN A 77 -45.91 -22.92 -19.81
N TRP A 78 -44.69 -23.16 -19.30
CA TRP A 78 -44.39 -24.08 -18.19
C TRP A 78 -44.56 -25.58 -18.49
N GLN A 79 -44.89 -25.96 -19.73
CA GLN A 79 -45.05 -27.37 -20.10
C GLN A 79 -43.75 -28.15 -19.88
N TYR A 80 -42.62 -27.57 -20.26
CA TYR A 80 -41.28 -28.06 -19.94
C TYR A 80 -40.72 -27.17 -18.85
N ASN A 81 -40.60 -27.68 -17.63
CA ASN A 81 -39.95 -26.95 -16.54
C ASN A 81 -39.10 -27.89 -15.68
N LEU A 82 -37.92 -27.40 -15.29
CA LEU A 82 -36.96 -28.11 -14.47
C LEU A 82 -36.67 -27.30 -13.20
N GLY A 83 -36.64 -28.01 -12.07
CA GLY A 83 -36.26 -27.51 -10.75
C GLY A 83 -35.41 -28.54 -9.98
N GLY A 84 -34.99 -28.20 -8.77
CA GLY A 84 -34.30 -29.13 -7.86
C GLY A 84 -35.27 -30.12 -7.19
N HIS A 85 -34.74 -31.23 -6.67
CA HIS A 85 -35.53 -32.13 -5.78
C HIS A 85 -36.04 -31.39 -4.54
N GLU A 86 -35.22 -30.47 -4.03
CA GLU A 86 -35.53 -29.51 -2.98
C GLU A 86 -35.15 -28.10 -3.44
N ARG A 87 -35.48 -27.09 -2.63
CA ARG A 87 -35.00 -25.74 -2.90
C ARG A 87 -33.49 -25.75 -2.76
N THR A 88 -32.77 -25.35 -3.80
CA THR A 88 -31.30 -25.43 -3.80
C THR A 88 -30.68 -24.09 -4.16
N ASP A 89 -29.84 -23.60 -3.26
CA ASP A 89 -29.03 -22.42 -3.49
C ASP A 89 -27.85 -22.77 -4.41
N ILE A 90 -27.77 -22.10 -5.56
CA ILE A 90 -26.66 -22.19 -6.49
C ILE A 90 -25.67 -21.08 -6.13
N THR A 91 -24.59 -21.45 -5.44
CA THR A 91 -23.58 -20.50 -4.96
C THR A 91 -22.21 -20.71 -5.60
N ARG A 92 -22.01 -21.82 -6.29
CA ARG A 92 -20.77 -22.24 -6.96
C ARG A 92 -21.07 -23.08 -8.19
N SER A 93 -20.02 -23.41 -8.95
CA SER A 93 -20.10 -24.44 -9.98
C SER A 93 -20.56 -25.78 -9.37
N ILE A 94 -21.68 -26.29 -9.83
CA ILE A 94 -22.30 -27.53 -9.34
C ILE A 94 -23.13 -28.18 -10.44
N ARG A 95 -23.10 -29.52 -10.46
CA ARG A 95 -24.00 -30.33 -11.27
C ARG A 95 -25.09 -30.89 -10.38
N ILE A 96 -26.34 -30.59 -10.72
CA ILE A 96 -27.53 -31.01 -9.97
C ILE A 96 -28.46 -31.75 -10.91
N GLN A 97 -29.08 -32.82 -10.42
CA GLN A 97 -30.16 -33.47 -11.15
C GLN A 97 -31.41 -32.57 -11.14
N GLY A 98 -31.75 -32.00 -12.28
CA GLY A 98 -32.99 -31.28 -12.50
C GLY A 98 -34.15 -32.24 -12.71
N VAL A 99 -35.27 -32.00 -12.04
CA VAL A 99 -36.49 -32.82 -12.16
C VAL A 99 -37.67 -31.98 -12.66
N SER A 100 -38.56 -32.63 -13.41
CA SER A 100 -39.82 -32.03 -13.87
C SER A 100 -40.62 -31.53 -12.68
N ASP A 101 -41.17 -30.32 -12.78
CA ASP A 101 -41.98 -29.71 -11.72
C ASP A 101 -41.28 -29.62 -10.35
N GLY A 102 -39.93 -29.65 -10.36
CA GLY A 102 -39.11 -29.54 -9.16
C GLY A 102 -39.28 -28.23 -8.39
N LYS A 103 -38.65 -28.12 -7.23
CA LYS A 103 -38.57 -26.88 -6.45
C LYS A 103 -37.70 -25.85 -7.16
N ASN A 104 -37.89 -24.58 -6.81
CA ASN A 104 -37.12 -23.48 -7.38
C ASN A 104 -35.64 -23.63 -7.01
N PHE A 105 -34.77 -23.27 -7.95
CA PHE A 105 -33.40 -22.91 -7.62
C PHE A 105 -33.40 -21.50 -7.05
N ASN A 106 -32.35 -21.15 -6.34
CA ASN A 106 -32.11 -19.79 -5.88
C ASN A 106 -30.66 -19.43 -6.18
N ALA A 107 -30.45 -18.29 -6.83
CA ALA A 107 -29.12 -17.77 -7.15
C ALA A 107 -28.88 -16.57 -6.25
N PRO A 108 -28.37 -16.74 -5.02
CA PRO A 108 -28.08 -15.58 -4.19
C PRO A 108 -26.88 -14.84 -4.82
N ASN A 109 -27.07 -13.62 -5.33
CA ASN A 109 -26.06 -12.74 -5.95
C ASN A 109 -25.00 -13.51 -6.78
N LEU A 110 -25.46 -14.33 -7.72
CA LEU A 110 -24.58 -15.18 -8.53
C LEU A 110 -24.05 -14.36 -9.72
N ARG A 111 -22.74 -14.40 -9.96
CA ARG A 111 -22.04 -13.64 -11.02
C ARG A 111 -21.38 -14.58 -12.01
N ASP A 112 -21.28 -14.18 -13.28
CA ASP A 112 -20.61 -14.92 -14.36
C ASP A 112 -21.15 -16.36 -14.55
N LEU A 113 -22.48 -16.53 -14.55
CA LEU A 113 -23.13 -17.84 -14.57
C LEU A 113 -23.32 -18.36 -15.99
N THR A 114 -22.87 -19.58 -16.26
CA THR A 114 -23.28 -20.37 -17.41
C THR A 114 -24.13 -21.55 -16.95
N ILE A 115 -25.35 -21.65 -17.47
CA ILE A 115 -26.22 -22.80 -17.22
C ILE A 115 -26.25 -23.64 -18.49
N SER A 116 -25.98 -24.94 -18.35
CA SER A 116 -26.14 -25.88 -19.46
C SER A 116 -26.81 -27.19 -19.03
N PHE A 117 -27.59 -27.76 -19.94
CA PHE A 117 -28.24 -29.06 -19.72
C PHE A 117 -28.62 -29.71 -21.04
N LYS A 118 -28.83 -31.03 -21.02
CA LYS A 118 -29.47 -31.77 -22.10
C LYS A 118 -30.90 -32.08 -21.71
N LEU A 119 -31.88 -31.57 -22.45
CA LEU A 119 -33.28 -31.80 -22.12
C LEU A 119 -33.69 -33.23 -22.49
N LEU A 120 -33.96 -34.07 -21.50
CA LEU A 120 -34.71 -35.30 -21.72
C LEU A 120 -36.19 -34.98 -21.90
N ARG A 121 -36.88 -35.67 -22.81
CA ARG A 121 -38.32 -35.50 -23.06
C ARG A 121 -39.04 -36.79 -22.70
N GLU A 122 -39.91 -36.74 -21.70
CA GLU A 122 -40.67 -37.90 -21.24
C GLU A 122 -42.17 -37.56 -21.21
N ASN A 123 -42.98 -38.36 -21.90
CA ASN A 123 -44.45 -38.25 -21.89
C ASN A 123 -45.03 -36.85 -22.19
N GLY A 124 -44.34 -36.04 -23.01
CA GLY A 124 -44.79 -34.69 -23.39
C GLY A 124 -44.44 -33.58 -22.38
N ALA A 125 -43.53 -33.87 -21.44
CA ALA A 125 -42.96 -32.93 -20.48
C ALA A 125 -41.43 -33.08 -20.41
N ALA A 126 -40.77 -32.27 -19.58
CA ALA A 126 -39.35 -32.41 -19.30
C ALA A 126 -39.08 -33.69 -18.50
N GLY A 127 -38.07 -34.47 -18.88
CA GLY A 127 -37.54 -35.60 -18.12
C GLY A 127 -36.41 -35.15 -17.21
N SER A 128 -36.08 -35.98 -16.22
CA SER A 128 -34.98 -35.70 -15.29
C SER A 128 -33.65 -35.53 -16.04
N SER A 129 -32.98 -34.40 -15.86
CA SER A 129 -31.81 -34.02 -16.65
C SER A 129 -30.76 -33.41 -15.74
N ASP A 130 -29.49 -33.77 -15.90
CA ASP A 130 -28.43 -33.10 -15.17
C ASP A 130 -28.28 -31.66 -15.69
N ILE A 131 -28.43 -30.71 -14.78
CA ILE A 131 -28.20 -29.29 -15.02
C ILE A 131 -26.84 -28.96 -14.44
N THR A 132 -25.98 -28.40 -15.28
CA THR A 132 -24.67 -27.90 -14.90
C THR A 132 -24.77 -26.40 -14.73
N PHE A 133 -24.65 -25.94 -13.49
CA PHE A 133 -24.43 -24.54 -13.17
C PHE A 133 -22.93 -24.34 -13.10
N THR A 134 -22.41 -23.48 -13.95
CA THR A 134 -20.99 -23.13 -14.00
C THR A 134 -20.88 -21.66 -13.61
N VAL A 135 -20.45 -21.40 -12.39
CA VAL A 135 -20.25 -20.05 -11.88
C VAL A 135 -18.80 -19.70 -12.19
N GLY A 136 -18.61 -18.92 -13.23
CA GLY A 136 -17.30 -18.73 -13.87
C GLY A 136 -16.89 -19.95 -14.69
N GLY A 137 -16.76 -19.78 -16.01
CA GLY A 137 -16.69 -20.85 -17.01
C GLY A 137 -15.56 -21.89 -16.86
N ALA A 138 -15.75 -22.90 -16.00
CA ALA A 138 -15.71 -24.35 -16.26
C ALA A 138 -15.80 -25.14 -14.92
N GLU A 139 -16.12 -26.44 -14.95
CA GLU A 139 -15.48 -27.40 -14.01
C GLU A 139 -13.95 -27.15 -14.05
N ILE A 140 -13.12 -27.59 -13.09
CA ILE A 140 -11.66 -27.30 -13.09
C ILE A 140 -10.88 -27.94 -14.29
N ALA A 141 -11.52 -28.16 -15.44
CA ALA A 141 -10.93 -28.22 -16.76
C ALA A 141 -10.49 -26.80 -17.21
N GLY A 142 -9.33 -26.34 -16.73
CA GLY A 142 -8.78 -25.05 -17.10
C GLY A 142 -7.35 -24.84 -16.63
N ILE A 143 -7.05 -25.32 -15.42
CA ILE A 143 -5.71 -25.27 -14.82
C ILE A 143 -4.70 -25.98 -15.72
N SER A 144 -3.54 -25.37 -15.92
CA SER A 144 -2.49 -25.91 -16.79
C SER A 144 -1.88 -27.22 -16.26
N GLY A 145 -1.86 -27.40 -14.94
CA GLY A 145 -1.18 -28.49 -14.25
C GLY A 145 0.34 -28.29 -14.14
N THR A 146 0.83 -27.07 -14.41
CA THR A 146 2.28 -26.77 -14.46
C THR A 146 2.76 -25.80 -13.40
N LEU A 147 1.85 -25.09 -12.73
CA LEU A 147 2.15 -24.10 -11.70
C LEU A 147 1.40 -24.39 -10.40
N PRO A 148 1.86 -23.83 -9.26
CA PRO A 148 1.08 -23.84 -8.03
C PRO A 148 -0.26 -23.16 -8.23
N VAL A 149 -1.26 -23.61 -7.48
CA VAL A 149 -2.62 -23.09 -7.54
C VAL A 149 -3.01 -22.52 -6.19
N LEU A 150 -3.34 -21.24 -6.17
CA LEU A 150 -3.94 -20.57 -5.02
C LEU A 150 -5.46 -20.65 -5.14
N TYR A 151 -6.07 -21.39 -4.22
CA TYR A 151 -7.52 -21.47 -4.09
C TYR A 151 -7.95 -20.51 -2.99
N ILE A 152 -8.98 -19.72 -3.28
CA ILE A 152 -9.57 -18.74 -2.36
C ILE A 152 -11.08 -18.98 -2.31
N ASP A 153 -11.62 -19.19 -1.12
CA ASP A 153 -13.04 -19.31 -0.87
C ASP A 153 -13.50 -18.08 -0.08
N VAL A 154 -14.36 -17.27 -0.67
CA VAL A 154 -14.85 -15.99 -0.14
C VAL A 154 -16.31 -16.13 0.23
N TYR A 155 -16.67 -15.83 1.47
CA TYR A 155 -18.00 -16.08 2.00
C TYR A 155 -18.72 -14.79 2.36
N ARG A 156 -20.05 -14.83 2.40
CA ARG A 156 -20.86 -13.75 2.95
C ARG A 156 -20.85 -13.79 4.46
N TYR A 157 -20.84 -12.60 5.04
CA TYR A 157 -20.90 -12.41 6.49
C TYR A 157 -22.05 -11.47 6.85
N ASP A 158 -22.68 -11.76 7.98
CA ASP A 158 -23.66 -10.87 8.58
C ASP A 158 -22.92 -9.68 9.20
N SER A 159 -23.22 -8.47 8.73
CA SER A 159 -22.52 -7.25 9.16
C SER A 159 -22.72 -6.90 10.64
N ALA A 160 -23.79 -7.40 11.28
CA ALA A 160 -24.08 -7.11 12.69
C ALA A 160 -23.40 -8.10 13.64
N THR A 161 -23.24 -9.36 13.23
CA THR A 161 -22.68 -10.42 14.08
C THR A 161 -21.25 -10.82 13.71
N GLY A 162 -20.82 -10.58 12.47
CA GLY A 162 -19.52 -11.02 11.96
C GLY A 162 -19.45 -12.53 11.69
N GLU A 163 -20.57 -13.24 11.75
CA GLU A 163 -20.67 -14.68 11.48
C GLU A 163 -20.97 -14.94 9.99
N PRO A 164 -20.50 -16.08 9.43
CA PRO A 164 -20.79 -16.44 8.06
C PRO A 164 -22.29 -16.71 7.87
N ILE A 165 -22.83 -16.25 6.74
CA ILE A 165 -24.22 -16.53 6.36
C ILE A 165 -24.30 -17.96 5.80
N LEU A 166 -25.26 -18.74 6.31
CA LEU A 166 -25.46 -20.14 5.95
C LEU A 166 -26.72 -20.34 5.10
N ASP A 167 -26.68 -21.31 4.18
CA ASP A 167 -27.85 -21.81 3.46
C ASP A 167 -28.76 -22.67 4.36
N GLU A 168 -29.90 -23.12 3.83
CA GLU A 168 -30.86 -23.97 4.57
C GLU A 168 -30.26 -25.31 5.03
N ALA A 169 -29.19 -25.78 4.38
CA ALA A 169 -28.48 -27.00 4.72
C ALA A 169 -27.31 -26.76 5.69
N GLY A 170 -27.08 -25.51 6.11
CA GLY A 170 -26.01 -25.12 7.04
C GLY A 170 -24.65 -24.91 6.37
N ASN A 171 -24.57 -24.84 5.04
CA ASN A 171 -23.33 -24.55 4.32
C ASN A 171 -23.09 -23.04 4.21
N ARG A 172 -21.83 -22.62 4.22
CA ARG A 172 -21.45 -21.21 4.00
C ARG A 172 -21.79 -20.77 2.58
N ILE A 173 -22.39 -19.59 2.45
CA ILE A 173 -22.75 -19.00 1.16
C ILE A 173 -21.56 -18.20 0.60
N TYR A 174 -21.18 -18.48 -0.64
CA TYR A 174 -20.14 -17.73 -1.33
C TYR A 174 -20.55 -16.27 -1.63
N ASP A 175 -19.59 -15.36 -1.49
CA ASP A 175 -19.68 -14.00 -1.98
C ASP A 175 -19.02 -13.90 -3.35
N ASN A 176 -19.83 -14.00 -4.40
CA ASN A 176 -19.37 -13.97 -5.79
C ASN A 176 -19.21 -12.55 -6.35
N GLU A 177 -19.42 -11.50 -5.55
CA GLU A 177 -19.02 -10.15 -5.95
C GLU A 177 -17.51 -10.08 -6.21
N VAL A 178 -16.70 -10.84 -5.46
CA VAL A 178 -15.24 -10.86 -5.62
C VAL A 178 -14.76 -11.34 -7.00
N ILE A 179 -15.57 -12.13 -7.72
CA ILE A 179 -15.25 -12.64 -9.07
C ILE A 179 -15.93 -11.84 -10.18
N ASP A 180 -16.71 -10.82 -9.84
CA ASP A 180 -17.41 -9.96 -10.78
C ASP A 180 -16.41 -9.28 -11.74
N LYS A 181 -16.72 -9.34 -13.05
CA LYS A 181 -15.91 -8.72 -14.10
C LYS A 181 -15.92 -7.18 -13.98
N ASP A 182 -16.92 -6.62 -13.32
CA ASP A 182 -17.07 -5.18 -13.07
C ASP A 182 -16.71 -4.76 -11.64
N LEU A 183 -16.08 -5.65 -10.85
CA LEU A 183 -15.64 -5.34 -9.49
C LEU A 183 -14.73 -4.10 -9.47
N SER A 184 -15.26 -3.01 -8.93
CA SER A 184 -14.66 -1.67 -9.05
C SER A 184 -14.51 -0.92 -7.72
N HIS A 185 -14.85 -1.52 -6.59
CA HIS A 185 -14.52 -0.99 -5.25
C HIS A 185 -13.25 -1.66 -4.69
N LYS A 186 -12.66 -1.12 -3.60
CA LYS A 186 -11.47 -1.68 -2.93
C LYS A 186 -11.82 -2.21 -1.53
N ASN A 187 -13.04 -2.72 -1.34
CA ASN A 187 -13.47 -3.24 -0.02
C ASN A 187 -12.91 -4.64 0.18
N TYR A 188 -12.62 -4.98 1.44
CA TYR A 188 -12.21 -6.33 1.79
C TYR A 188 -13.41 -7.27 1.84
N PHE A 189 -13.20 -8.46 1.31
CA PHE A 189 -14.02 -9.64 1.52
C PHE A 189 -13.27 -10.60 2.45
N ALA A 190 -14.00 -11.25 3.35
CA ALA A 190 -13.46 -12.28 4.22
C ALA A 190 -13.54 -13.66 3.54
N GLY A 191 -12.48 -14.45 3.69
CA GLY A 191 -12.40 -15.75 3.07
C GLY A 191 -11.33 -16.65 3.67
N GLU A 192 -11.06 -17.74 2.98
CA GLU A 192 -10.07 -18.74 3.32
C GLU A 192 -9.24 -19.07 2.08
N TYR A 193 -8.00 -19.54 2.25
CA TYR A 193 -7.15 -20.01 1.16
C TYR A 193 -6.46 -21.32 1.48
N ARG A 194 -6.04 -21.95 0.41
CA ARG A 194 -4.97 -22.94 0.39
C ARG A 194 -4.12 -22.71 -0.85
N LEU A 195 -2.82 -22.89 -0.72
CA LEU A 195 -1.86 -22.86 -1.80
C LEU A 195 -1.35 -24.28 -2.03
N ASP A 196 -1.61 -24.82 -3.21
CA ASP A 196 -1.12 -26.15 -3.60
C ASP A 196 0.04 -25.99 -4.59
N VAL A 197 1.20 -26.60 -4.32
CA VAL A 197 2.31 -26.59 -5.29
C VAL A 197 1.99 -27.36 -6.57
N ASN A 198 0.94 -28.20 -6.56
CA ASN A 198 0.37 -28.82 -7.76
C ASN A 198 1.42 -29.56 -8.62
N GLY A 199 2.36 -30.26 -7.96
CA GLY A 199 3.44 -31.00 -8.63
C GLY A 199 4.49 -30.14 -9.35
N CYS A 200 4.50 -28.82 -9.12
CA CYS A 200 5.46 -27.89 -9.73
C CYS A 200 6.88 -28.10 -9.20
N GLN A 201 7.64 -28.98 -9.86
CA GLN A 201 8.95 -29.44 -9.38
C GLN A 201 9.98 -28.31 -9.24
N TRP A 202 10.05 -27.38 -10.18
CA TRP A 202 11.07 -26.34 -10.16
C TRP A 202 10.89 -25.37 -8.97
N LEU A 203 9.65 -25.08 -8.56
CA LEU A 203 9.40 -24.32 -7.33
C LEU A 203 9.64 -25.16 -6.08
N THR A 204 9.32 -26.45 -6.10
CA THR A 204 9.66 -27.37 -5.01
C THR A 204 11.17 -27.47 -4.80
N ASP A 205 11.96 -27.45 -5.88
CA ASP A 205 13.43 -27.43 -5.82
C ASP A 205 13.96 -26.13 -5.20
N LEU A 206 13.21 -25.03 -5.32
CA LEU A 206 13.46 -23.76 -4.62
C LEU A 206 12.90 -23.73 -3.19
N GLY A 207 12.35 -24.84 -2.69
CA GLY A 207 11.84 -24.99 -1.33
C GLY A 207 10.38 -24.60 -1.15
N ALA A 208 9.62 -24.38 -2.22
CA ALA A 208 8.18 -24.14 -2.13
C ALA A 208 7.44 -25.38 -1.59
N ALA A 209 6.42 -25.14 -0.75
CA ALA A 209 5.57 -26.17 -0.18
C ALA A 209 4.10 -25.72 -0.18
N SER A 210 3.18 -26.68 -0.18
CA SER A 210 1.74 -26.40 -0.06
C SER A 210 1.43 -25.84 1.33
N ILE A 211 0.47 -24.92 1.39
CA ILE A 211 0.04 -24.23 2.62
C ILE A 211 -1.47 -24.35 2.74
N GLY A 212 -1.95 -24.91 3.86
CA GLY A 212 -3.36 -25.30 4.01
C GLY A 212 -3.71 -26.55 3.20
N SER A 213 -4.95 -27.01 3.33
CA SER A 213 -5.54 -28.05 2.49
C SER A 213 -7.02 -27.76 2.25
N GLU A 214 -7.71 -28.56 1.43
CA GLU A 214 -9.14 -28.41 1.20
C GLU A 214 -9.96 -28.64 2.48
N GLU A 215 -9.51 -29.58 3.33
CA GLU A 215 -10.13 -29.89 4.61
C GLU A 215 -9.72 -28.93 5.73
N ALA A 216 -8.62 -28.19 5.54
CA ALA A 216 -8.07 -27.26 6.51
C ALA A 216 -7.52 -26.00 5.82
N PRO A 217 -8.39 -25.18 5.19
CA PRO A 217 -7.97 -23.93 4.60
C PRO A 217 -7.63 -22.91 5.71
N LEU A 218 -6.91 -21.86 5.34
CA LEU A 218 -6.43 -20.84 6.27
C LEU A 218 -7.17 -19.52 6.06
N PRO A 219 -7.43 -18.73 7.10
CA PRO A 219 -8.16 -17.46 6.96
C PRO A 219 -7.38 -16.41 6.17
N LEU A 220 -8.09 -15.61 5.38
CA LEU A 220 -7.59 -14.42 4.69
C LEU A 220 -8.67 -13.34 4.52
N GLU A 221 -8.22 -12.13 4.21
CA GLU A 221 -9.04 -11.07 3.61
C GLU A 221 -8.49 -10.75 2.20
N ILE A 222 -9.38 -10.51 1.24
CA ILE A 222 -9.04 -10.21 -0.16
C ILE A 222 -9.76 -8.93 -0.60
N LYS A 223 -9.06 -8.06 -1.34
CA LYS A 223 -9.68 -6.91 -2.02
C LYS A 223 -9.09 -6.69 -3.39
N ALA A 224 -9.88 -6.17 -4.32
CA ALA A 224 -9.34 -5.68 -5.59
C ALA A 224 -8.36 -4.52 -5.33
N ARG A 225 -7.29 -4.43 -6.14
CA ARG A 225 -6.26 -3.39 -6.05
C ARG A 225 -5.99 -2.73 -7.39
N GLY A 226 -5.21 -1.65 -7.39
CA GLY A 226 -4.86 -0.90 -8.60
C GLY A 226 -5.94 0.12 -8.99
N ASN A 227 -5.53 1.14 -9.75
CA ASN A 227 -6.41 2.20 -10.24
C ASN A 227 -6.93 1.86 -11.63
N PHE A 228 -6.05 1.82 -12.63
CA PHE A 228 -6.40 1.53 -14.02
C PHE A 228 -6.76 0.05 -14.24
N THR A 229 -5.85 -0.88 -13.94
CA THR A 229 -6.02 -2.32 -14.23
C THR A 229 -7.27 -2.94 -13.59
N ARG A 230 -7.67 -2.41 -12.42
CA ARG A 230 -8.91 -2.80 -11.73
C ARG A 230 -10.17 -2.39 -12.48
N ARG A 231 -10.20 -1.18 -13.03
CA ARG A 231 -11.40 -0.64 -13.69
C ARG A 231 -11.49 -1.08 -15.14
N ALA A 232 -10.34 -1.15 -15.83
CA ALA A 232 -10.30 -1.38 -17.26
C ALA A 232 -10.43 -2.86 -17.67
N PHE A 233 -10.07 -3.84 -16.83
CA PHE A 233 -10.03 -5.24 -17.24
C PHE A 233 -10.96 -6.12 -16.43
N ALA A 234 -11.60 -7.10 -17.07
CA ALA A 234 -12.41 -8.11 -16.37
C ALA A 234 -11.59 -8.97 -15.40
N LYS A 235 -10.30 -9.19 -15.70
CA LYS A 235 -9.35 -9.91 -14.87
C LYS A 235 -8.73 -8.97 -13.82
N LYS A 236 -9.32 -8.96 -12.62
CA LYS A 236 -8.90 -8.06 -11.53
C LYS A 236 -7.63 -8.53 -10.82
N PRO A 237 -6.69 -7.63 -10.47
CA PRO A 237 -5.62 -7.92 -9.50
C PRO A 237 -6.11 -7.72 -8.07
N PHE A 238 -5.53 -8.45 -7.11
CA PHE A 238 -5.96 -8.41 -5.71
C PHE A 238 -4.82 -8.18 -4.71
N LYS A 239 -5.14 -7.58 -3.55
CA LYS A 239 -4.33 -7.57 -2.34
C LYS A 239 -4.89 -8.60 -1.37
N LEU A 240 -4.02 -9.38 -0.74
CA LEU A 240 -4.34 -10.41 0.24
C LEU A 240 -3.79 -10.00 1.61
N LYS A 241 -4.59 -10.23 2.65
CA LYS A 241 -4.17 -10.14 4.05
C LYS A 241 -4.45 -11.49 4.73
N LEU A 242 -3.40 -12.27 4.93
CA LEU A 242 -3.48 -13.59 5.55
C LEU A 242 -3.71 -13.47 7.06
N GLY A 243 -4.45 -14.41 7.67
CA GLY A 243 -4.67 -14.41 9.11
C GLY A 243 -3.38 -14.54 9.94
N LYS A 244 -2.35 -15.20 9.38
CA LYS A 244 -1.01 -15.35 9.97
C LYS A 244 0.08 -15.09 8.94
N LYS A 245 1.26 -14.64 9.40
CA LYS A 245 2.44 -14.46 8.54
C LYS A 245 2.78 -15.81 7.88
N GLN A 246 3.01 -15.82 6.57
CA GLN A 246 3.47 -16.98 5.80
C GLN A 246 4.61 -16.56 4.87
N ASN A 247 5.52 -17.49 4.58
CA ASN A 247 6.51 -17.35 3.50
C ASN A 247 6.01 -18.14 2.29
N LEU A 248 5.13 -17.52 1.49
CA LEU A 248 4.49 -18.21 0.38
C LEU A 248 5.53 -18.54 -0.70
N LEU A 249 5.52 -19.79 -1.19
CA LEU A 249 6.43 -20.34 -2.20
C LEU A 249 7.93 -20.16 -1.87
N ASN A 250 8.28 -20.04 -0.59
CA ASN A 250 9.65 -19.81 -0.14
C ASN A 250 10.34 -18.60 -0.81
N MET A 251 9.56 -17.58 -1.21
CA MET A 251 10.12 -16.42 -1.89
C MET A 251 11.13 -15.68 -1.02
N ASN A 252 10.90 -15.60 0.29
CA ASN A 252 11.90 -15.07 1.20
C ASN A 252 12.82 -16.21 1.68
N VAL A 253 14.02 -16.31 1.11
CA VAL A 253 14.99 -17.37 1.45
C VAL A 253 15.48 -17.33 2.90
N ASN A 254 15.30 -16.21 3.61
CA ASN A 254 15.61 -16.08 5.03
C ASN A 254 14.45 -16.58 5.93
N GLY A 255 13.40 -17.14 5.34
CA GLY A 255 12.26 -17.75 6.05
C GLY A 255 11.27 -16.76 6.65
N LYS A 256 11.43 -15.45 6.41
CA LYS A 256 10.55 -14.42 6.97
C LYS A 256 9.22 -14.39 6.22
N GLY A 257 8.13 -14.51 6.98
CA GLY A 257 6.78 -14.49 6.43
C GLY A 257 6.10 -13.12 6.54
N SER A 258 5.15 -12.87 5.64
CA SER A 258 4.28 -11.70 5.65
C SER A 258 2.81 -12.09 5.70
N LYS A 259 1.97 -11.21 6.26
CA LYS A 259 0.51 -11.29 6.10
C LYS A 259 0.06 -10.64 4.79
N HIS A 260 0.86 -9.75 4.21
CA HIS A 260 0.45 -8.90 3.09
C HIS A 260 1.13 -9.36 1.80
N TRP A 261 0.29 -9.71 0.84
CA TRP A 261 0.67 -10.21 -0.48
C TRP A 261 -0.20 -9.56 -1.53
N ALA A 262 0.27 -9.56 -2.78
CA ALA A 262 -0.55 -9.22 -3.92
C ALA A 262 -0.58 -10.39 -4.89
N ILE A 263 -1.68 -10.54 -5.62
CA ILE A 263 -1.75 -11.37 -6.81
C ILE A 263 -2.02 -10.43 -7.99
N LEU A 264 -0.97 -10.17 -8.77
CA LEU A 264 -1.04 -9.28 -9.93
C LEU A 264 -1.55 -10.07 -11.12
N ALA A 265 -2.48 -9.48 -11.88
CA ALA A 265 -3.11 -10.12 -13.03
C ALA A 265 -2.31 -9.94 -14.33
N HIS A 266 -1.52 -8.84 -14.40
CA HIS A 266 -0.80 -8.38 -15.59
C HIS A 266 -1.70 -8.39 -16.84
N ALA A 267 -2.94 -7.92 -16.68
CA ALA A 267 -3.99 -8.04 -17.70
C ALA A 267 -3.72 -7.18 -18.94
N ASP A 268 -2.87 -6.17 -18.81
CA ASP A 268 -2.44 -5.21 -19.83
C ASP A 268 -1.04 -5.52 -20.42
N ASP A 269 -0.35 -6.54 -19.88
CA ASP A 269 1.00 -6.88 -20.31
C ASP A 269 0.94 -7.63 -21.64
N THR A 270 1.36 -6.97 -22.72
CA THR A 270 1.43 -7.55 -24.09
C THR A 270 2.82 -8.12 -24.42
N LYS A 271 3.69 -8.26 -23.42
CA LYS A 271 5.08 -8.69 -23.53
C LYS A 271 5.31 -10.06 -22.90
N GLY A 272 4.27 -10.90 -22.79
CA GLY A 272 4.40 -12.25 -22.26
C GLY A 272 4.59 -12.28 -20.74
N TYR A 273 4.00 -11.32 -20.02
CA TYR A 273 4.16 -11.17 -18.57
C TYR A 273 5.62 -10.90 -18.12
N LEU A 274 6.45 -10.37 -19.03
CA LEU A 274 7.89 -10.18 -18.80
C LEU A 274 8.24 -8.80 -18.26
N ARG A 275 7.31 -7.84 -18.23
CA ARG A 275 7.61 -6.46 -17.82
C ARG A 275 8.10 -6.40 -16.37
N ASN A 276 7.27 -6.80 -15.42
CA ASN A 276 7.66 -6.83 -14.00
C ASN A 276 8.71 -7.89 -13.71
N PHE A 277 8.67 -9.05 -14.35
CA PHE A 277 9.70 -10.07 -14.17
C PHE A 277 11.09 -9.52 -14.49
N THR A 278 11.25 -8.87 -15.65
CA THR A 278 12.56 -8.35 -16.08
C THR A 278 13.01 -7.18 -15.20
N GLY A 279 12.11 -6.24 -14.90
CA GLY A 279 12.42 -5.11 -14.02
C GLY A 279 12.85 -5.56 -12.62
N PHE A 280 12.08 -6.47 -11.99
CA PHE A 280 12.42 -6.97 -10.66
C PHE A 280 13.69 -7.82 -10.65
N ALA A 281 13.92 -8.65 -11.67
CA ALA A 281 15.16 -9.40 -11.79
C ALA A 281 16.37 -8.46 -11.91
N LEU A 282 16.26 -7.39 -12.70
CA LEU A 282 17.30 -6.37 -12.84
C LEU A 282 17.53 -5.61 -11.52
N GLY A 283 16.46 -5.22 -10.82
CA GLY A 283 16.54 -4.53 -9.52
C GLY A 283 17.26 -5.35 -8.45
N GLU A 284 16.96 -6.65 -8.36
CA GLU A 284 17.68 -7.56 -7.45
C GLU A 284 19.15 -7.73 -7.87
N ARG A 285 19.41 -7.94 -9.17
CA ARG A 285 20.76 -8.18 -9.70
C ARG A 285 21.70 -6.98 -9.57
N ILE A 286 21.18 -5.76 -9.74
CA ILE A 286 21.98 -4.54 -9.62
C ILE A 286 22.22 -4.13 -8.15
N GLY A 287 21.45 -4.72 -7.23
CA GLY A 287 21.57 -4.48 -5.79
C GLY A 287 20.78 -3.28 -5.30
N LEU A 288 19.56 -3.05 -5.82
CA LEU A 288 18.65 -2.08 -5.19
C LEU A 288 18.36 -2.49 -3.73
N PRO A 289 18.18 -1.53 -2.81
CA PRO A 289 17.97 -1.83 -1.39
C PRO A 289 16.82 -2.82 -1.13
N TRP A 290 15.73 -2.70 -1.89
CA TRP A 290 14.69 -3.72 -1.90
C TRP A 290 13.97 -3.76 -3.26
N THR A 291 13.70 -4.98 -3.73
CA THR A 291 12.89 -5.22 -4.92
C THR A 291 11.87 -6.32 -4.61
N PRO A 292 10.61 -6.20 -5.08
CA PRO A 292 9.60 -7.22 -4.85
C PRO A 292 10.00 -8.57 -5.45
N ARG A 293 9.84 -9.63 -4.68
CA ARG A 293 9.88 -10.99 -5.21
C ARG A 293 8.51 -11.39 -5.75
N GLN A 294 8.53 -12.16 -6.82
CA GLN A 294 7.32 -12.58 -7.53
C GLN A 294 7.47 -14.02 -8.02
N GLN A 295 6.38 -14.80 -7.92
CA GLN A 295 6.29 -16.14 -8.50
C GLN A 295 4.96 -16.34 -9.24
N PRO A 296 4.96 -17.03 -10.39
CA PRO A 296 3.76 -17.30 -11.14
C PRO A 296 2.91 -18.39 -10.45
N ILE A 297 1.61 -18.16 -10.40
CA ILE A 297 0.61 -19.08 -9.84
C ILE A 297 -0.63 -19.08 -10.71
N GLU A 298 -1.43 -20.13 -10.63
CA GLU A 298 -2.80 -20.10 -11.11
C GLU A 298 -3.75 -19.80 -9.94
N VAL A 299 -4.86 -19.10 -10.20
CA VAL A 299 -5.79 -18.67 -9.14
C VAL A 299 -7.18 -19.24 -9.40
N VAL A 300 -7.80 -19.74 -8.33
CA VAL A 300 -9.21 -20.15 -8.31
C VAL A 300 -9.91 -19.41 -7.17
N ILE A 301 -11.02 -18.73 -7.45
CA ILE A 301 -11.80 -18.02 -6.42
C ILE A 301 -13.24 -18.53 -6.45
N ASN A 302 -13.76 -19.06 -5.33
CA ASN A 302 -15.09 -19.67 -5.22
C ASN A 302 -15.35 -20.79 -6.26
N GLY A 303 -14.30 -21.51 -6.65
CA GLY A 303 -14.34 -22.51 -7.71
C GLY A 303 -14.24 -21.95 -9.14
N ASP A 304 -14.24 -20.64 -9.34
CA ASP A 304 -14.00 -20.00 -10.63
C ASP A 304 -12.49 -19.89 -10.92
N TYR A 305 -12.04 -20.53 -11.99
CA TYR A 305 -10.66 -20.41 -12.47
C TYR A 305 -10.42 -19.00 -13.04
N ARG A 306 -9.52 -18.25 -12.41
CA ARG A 306 -9.19 -16.86 -12.76
C ARG A 306 -8.02 -16.74 -13.72
N GLY A 307 -7.28 -17.81 -13.99
CA GLY A 307 -6.13 -17.78 -14.89
C GLY A 307 -4.78 -17.68 -14.20
N LEU A 308 -3.78 -17.27 -14.96
CA LEU A 308 -2.39 -17.05 -14.54
C LEU A 308 -2.28 -15.71 -13.81
N TYR A 309 -1.72 -15.72 -12.61
CA TYR A 309 -1.46 -14.57 -11.77
C TYR A 309 -0.03 -14.62 -11.24
N PHE A 310 0.40 -13.52 -10.64
CA PHE A 310 1.75 -13.39 -10.12
C PHE A 310 1.70 -13.02 -8.64
N LEU A 311 2.00 -13.99 -7.79
CA LEU A 311 2.06 -13.82 -6.35
C LEU A 311 3.30 -12.98 -6.01
N THR A 312 3.06 -11.79 -5.48
CA THR A 312 4.07 -10.73 -5.35
C THR A 312 4.15 -10.23 -3.91
N GLU A 313 5.36 -10.01 -3.43
CA GLU A 313 5.60 -9.31 -2.16
C GLU A 313 5.06 -7.87 -2.25
N SER A 314 4.14 -7.49 -1.35
CA SER A 314 3.74 -6.08 -1.25
C SER A 314 4.86 -5.23 -0.64
N ILE A 315 4.98 -3.98 -1.13
CA ILE A 315 5.74 -2.92 -0.48
C ILE A 315 5.21 -2.75 0.94
N ARG A 316 6.10 -2.94 1.91
CA ARG A 316 5.82 -2.73 3.32
C ARG A 316 7.13 -2.73 4.08
N VAL A 317 7.20 -1.90 5.11
CA VAL A 317 8.28 -1.97 6.08
C VAL A 317 8.24 -3.33 6.82
N GLY A 318 9.42 -3.91 7.05
CA GLY A 318 9.57 -5.04 7.95
C GLY A 318 10.74 -5.98 7.61
N ASP A 319 11.02 -6.89 8.54
CA ASP A 319 12.09 -7.88 8.40
C ASP A 319 11.88 -8.79 7.19
N GLY A 320 12.86 -8.81 6.28
CA GLY A 320 12.80 -9.50 4.99
C GLY A 320 11.97 -8.78 3.90
N ARG A 321 11.50 -7.56 4.20
CA ARG A 321 10.81 -6.63 3.29
C ARG A 321 11.62 -5.34 3.17
N VAL A 322 10.97 -4.18 3.05
CA VAL A 322 11.65 -2.90 2.91
C VAL A 322 12.44 -2.61 4.19
N PRO A 323 13.78 -2.42 4.10
CA PRO A 323 14.68 -2.36 5.25
C PRO A 323 14.71 -0.95 5.85
N VAL A 324 13.60 -0.57 6.46
CA VAL A 324 13.42 0.73 7.13
C VAL A 324 12.87 0.44 8.53
N GLU A 325 13.21 1.26 9.52
CA GLU A 325 12.62 1.14 10.85
C GLU A 325 11.16 1.60 10.84
N GLU A 326 10.22 0.76 11.29
CA GLU A 326 8.79 1.11 11.27
C GLU A 326 8.51 2.35 12.14
N LEU A 327 7.67 3.25 11.62
CA LEU A 327 7.20 4.46 12.27
C LEU A 327 5.67 4.41 12.31
N ASP A 328 5.11 4.75 13.46
CA ASP A 328 3.66 4.78 13.64
C ASP A 328 3.02 5.96 12.88
N ASP A 329 1.75 5.78 12.53
CA ASP A 329 0.90 6.85 12.02
C ASP A 329 0.79 7.99 13.04
N ASN A 330 0.75 9.23 12.56
CA ASN A 330 0.61 10.44 13.38
C ASN A 330 1.65 10.59 14.51
N GLU A 331 2.90 10.14 14.30
CA GLU A 331 3.98 10.32 15.27
C GLU A 331 4.29 11.81 15.53
N GLU A 332 4.35 12.20 16.80
CA GLU A 332 4.64 13.58 17.24
C GLU A 332 5.97 13.69 18.01
N ASN A 333 6.64 12.57 18.26
CA ASN A 333 7.94 12.56 18.92
C ASN A 333 9.05 12.97 17.95
N ARG A 334 9.62 14.15 18.19
CA ARG A 334 10.77 14.71 17.44
C ARG A 334 11.94 13.75 17.23
N THR A 335 12.17 12.80 18.13
CA THR A 335 13.31 11.88 18.03
C THR A 335 13.07 10.72 17.06
N LEU A 336 11.82 10.52 16.63
CA LEU A 336 11.39 9.40 15.78
C LEU A 336 11.05 9.83 14.35
N ILE A 337 10.56 11.06 14.15
CA ILE A 337 10.06 11.59 12.86
C ILE A 337 11.12 11.82 11.79
N SER A 338 12.40 11.51 12.05
CA SER A 338 13.42 11.66 11.01
C SER A 338 13.33 10.56 9.95
N GLY A 339 12.81 9.38 10.26
CA GLY A 339 12.73 8.29 9.28
C GLY A 339 11.78 7.19 9.69
N GLY A 340 11.73 6.17 8.85
CA GLY A 340 10.64 5.21 8.86
C GLY A 340 9.64 5.40 7.73
N TYR A 341 10.07 6.07 6.67
CA TYR A 341 9.20 6.53 5.59
C TYR A 341 9.35 5.69 4.33
N ILE A 342 8.21 5.43 3.70
CA ILE A 342 8.07 5.10 2.29
C ILE A 342 7.08 6.11 1.71
N VAL A 343 7.48 6.79 0.63
CA VAL A 343 6.64 7.73 -0.11
C VAL A 343 6.64 7.36 -1.60
N GLU A 344 5.59 7.75 -2.30
CA GLU A 344 5.43 7.56 -3.74
C GLU A 344 5.49 8.92 -4.45
N LEU A 345 6.31 9.02 -5.50
CA LEU A 345 6.12 10.02 -6.54
C LEU A 345 4.95 9.55 -7.40
N ASP A 346 3.86 10.31 -7.35
CA ASP A 346 2.54 9.89 -7.80
C ASP A 346 2.03 10.76 -8.96
N ASN A 347 1.17 10.18 -9.79
CA ASN A 347 0.52 10.83 -10.92
C ASN A 347 -0.96 11.11 -10.68
N TYR A 348 -1.51 10.71 -9.53
CA TYR A 348 -2.89 10.99 -9.14
C TYR A 348 -2.97 12.09 -8.08
N ASP A 349 -3.96 12.98 -8.21
CA ASP A 349 -4.33 13.86 -7.11
C ASP A 349 -5.04 13.04 -6.03
N GLU A 350 -4.46 13.03 -4.83
CA GLU A 350 -5.04 12.43 -3.64
C GLU A 350 -5.47 13.53 -2.65
N ASP A 351 -6.13 13.14 -1.56
CA ASP A 351 -6.53 14.11 -0.53
C ASP A 351 -5.29 14.75 0.13
N GLU A 352 -5.39 16.05 0.48
CA GLU A 352 -4.30 16.79 1.14
C GLU A 352 -3.82 16.09 2.43
N SER A 353 -4.69 15.31 3.09
CA SER A 353 -4.38 14.47 4.26
C SER A 353 -3.45 13.28 3.96
N SER A 354 -3.20 12.96 2.70
CA SER A 354 -2.37 11.83 2.23
C SER A 354 -1.26 12.21 1.24
N GLN A 355 -1.19 13.48 0.83
CA GLN A 355 -0.28 13.92 -0.22
C GLN A 355 0.28 15.33 0.04
N ILE A 356 1.55 15.54 -0.31
CA ILE A 356 2.17 16.87 -0.41
C ILE A 356 2.32 17.19 -1.90
N GLN A 357 1.94 18.41 -2.30
CA GLN A 357 2.08 18.89 -3.67
C GLN A 357 2.96 20.15 -3.71
N MET A 358 3.83 20.26 -4.72
CA MET A 358 4.62 21.45 -4.99
C MET A 358 5.01 21.53 -6.48
N GLU A 359 5.29 22.73 -7.00
CA GLU A 359 5.78 22.87 -8.37
C GLU A 359 7.12 22.14 -8.54
N GLU A 360 7.20 21.23 -9.51
CA GLU A 360 8.47 20.57 -9.84
C GLU A 360 9.48 21.60 -10.38
N LYS A 361 10.72 21.54 -9.87
CA LYS A 361 11.84 22.36 -10.33
C LYS A 361 12.86 21.49 -11.05
N GLY A 362 13.54 22.08 -12.04
CA GLY A 362 14.53 21.37 -12.83
C GLY A 362 15.14 22.22 -13.95
N LYS A 363 16.36 21.87 -14.39
CA LYS A 363 17.05 22.53 -15.51
C LYS A 363 16.56 22.10 -16.90
N SER A 364 15.96 20.91 -17.02
CA SER A 364 15.50 20.40 -18.31
C SER A 364 14.41 21.29 -18.89
N ASP A 365 14.40 21.47 -20.21
CA ASP A 365 13.31 22.16 -20.92
C ASP A 365 12.08 21.26 -21.17
N GLN A 366 12.14 19.98 -20.77
CA GLN A 366 11.00 19.08 -20.82
C GLN A 366 9.86 19.58 -19.90
N PHE A 367 8.65 19.10 -20.21
CA PHE A 367 7.46 19.39 -19.42
C PHE A 367 7.68 18.94 -17.98
N LYS A 368 7.26 19.78 -17.03
CA LYS A 368 7.29 19.51 -15.60
C LYS A 368 5.87 19.46 -15.10
N ASP A 369 5.54 18.41 -14.36
CA ASP A 369 4.23 18.28 -13.73
C ASP A 369 4.24 18.89 -12.32
N MET A 370 3.10 18.84 -11.63
CA MET A 370 3.08 19.01 -10.18
C MET A 370 3.82 17.84 -9.52
N LEU A 371 4.82 18.14 -8.70
CA LEU A 371 5.46 17.12 -7.87
C LEU A 371 4.49 16.71 -6.76
N ARG A 372 4.10 15.44 -6.76
CA ARG A 372 3.20 14.84 -5.77
C ARG A 372 3.94 13.78 -4.97
N ILE A 373 3.95 13.95 -3.65
CA ILE A 373 4.54 13.02 -2.69
C ILE A 373 3.39 12.41 -1.90
N THR A 374 2.95 11.22 -2.30
CA THR A 374 1.90 10.46 -1.62
C THR A 374 2.50 9.61 -0.52
N PHE A 375 1.83 9.55 0.63
CA PHE A 375 2.29 8.77 1.78
C PHE A 375 1.94 7.28 1.60
N ASP A 376 2.92 6.39 1.72
CA ASP A 376 2.67 4.94 1.73
C ASP A 376 2.88 4.35 3.13
N THR A 377 4.03 4.63 3.76
CA THR A 377 4.32 4.21 5.14
C THR A 377 5.00 5.35 5.89
N PRO A 378 4.52 5.76 7.09
CA PRO A 378 3.16 5.56 7.59
C PRO A 378 2.07 6.01 6.60
N GLU A 379 0.82 5.60 6.81
CA GLU A 379 -0.32 5.95 5.96
C GLU A 379 -0.91 7.33 6.34
N GLU A 380 -0.76 7.75 7.61
CA GLU A 380 -1.20 9.07 8.09
C GLU A 380 -0.08 9.85 8.78
N TYR A 381 0.07 11.14 8.43
CA TYR A 381 1.13 11.99 8.98
C TYR A 381 0.60 13.08 9.91
N SER A 382 1.25 13.21 11.07
CA SER A 382 1.12 14.35 11.98
C SER A 382 1.62 15.64 11.32
N ALA A 383 1.35 16.79 11.95
CA ALA A 383 1.91 18.06 11.52
C ALA A 383 3.45 18.07 11.51
N LEU A 384 4.08 17.35 12.46
CA LEU A 384 5.54 17.28 12.58
C LEU A 384 6.16 16.42 11.46
N GLN A 385 5.56 15.26 11.17
CA GLN A 385 5.97 14.40 10.06
C GLN A 385 5.81 15.16 8.72
N ARG A 386 4.68 15.85 8.52
CA ARG A 386 4.45 16.68 7.32
C ARG A 386 5.47 17.78 7.16
N ARG A 387 5.82 18.49 8.24
CA ARG A 387 6.87 19.52 8.22
C ARG A 387 8.18 18.92 7.75
N PHE A 388 8.59 17.79 8.34
CA PHE A 388 9.82 17.11 7.97
C PHE A 388 9.86 16.72 6.49
N ILE A 389 8.85 16.00 6.00
CA ILE A 389 8.79 15.57 4.59
C ILE A 389 8.73 16.76 3.63
N SER A 390 7.91 17.78 3.94
CA SER A 390 7.80 18.98 3.10
C SER A 390 9.14 19.71 2.98
N GLU A 391 9.85 19.90 4.10
CA GLU A 391 11.16 20.56 4.09
C GLU A 391 12.23 19.74 3.36
N GLN A 392 12.24 18.40 3.53
CA GLN A 392 13.17 17.51 2.82
C GLN A 392 12.94 17.57 1.29
N PHE A 393 11.69 17.40 0.84
CA PHE A 393 11.36 17.38 -0.59
C PHE A 393 11.46 18.77 -1.23
N THR A 394 11.17 19.84 -0.49
CA THR A 394 11.44 21.21 -0.97
C THR A 394 12.93 21.40 -1.22
N ALA A 395 13.80 20.99 -0.28
CA ALA A 395 15.25 21.09 -0.46
C ALA A 395 15.76 20.26 -1.63
N ILE A 396 15.29 19.01 -1.78
CA ILE A 396 15.63 18.15 -2.93
C ILE A 396 15.22 18.83 -4.24
N ASN A 397 13.96 19.28 -4.33
CA ASN A 397 13.41 19.90 -5.53
C ASN A 397 14.17 21.19 -5.91
N ASP A 398 14.49 22.04 -4.93
CA ASP A 398 15.29 23.25 -5.14
C ASP A 398 16.69 22.93 -5.69
N LEU A 399 17.37 21.95 -5.07
CA LEU A 399 18.73 21.56 -5.46
C LEU A 399 18.78 20.90 -6.84
N ILE A 400 17.75 20.13 -7.22
CA ILE A 400 17.58 19.61 -8.59
C ILE A 400 17.33 20.77 -9.58
N GLY A 401 16.51 21.75 -9.21
CA GLY A 401 16.30 22.98 -9.98
C GLY A 401 17.57 23.80 -10.24
N ASP A 402 18.47 23.78 -9.27
CA ASP A 402 19.75 24.47 -9.33
C ASP A 402 20.85 23.67 -10.03
N ASP A 403 20.64 22.38 -10.31
CA ASP A 403 21.68 21.43 -10.75
C ASP A 403 22.88 21.43 -9.78
N SER A 404 22.57 21.34 -8.48
CA SER A 404 23.56 21.34 -7.41
C SER A 404 23.87 19.93 -6.92
N ASP A 405 25.15 19.57 -6.84
CA ASP A 405 25.60 18.31 -6.25
C ASP A 405 25.21 18.16 -4.77
N ASP A 406 24.82 19.24 -4.09
CA ASP A 406 24.31 19.18 -2.71
C ASP A 406 23.01 18.37 -2.58
N MET A 407 22.28 18.10 -3.68
CA MET A 407 21.12 17.19 -3.66
C MET A 407 21.50 15.80 -3.13
N TRP A 408 22.74 15.35 -3.34
CA TRP A 408 23.27 14.06 -2.87
C TRP A 408 23.51 14.02 -1.36
N ARG A 409 23.30 15.12 -0.65
CA ARG A 409 23.19 15.15 0.81
C ARG A 409 21.83 14.66 1.30
N TYR A 410 20.82 14.64 0.41
CA TYR A 410 19.47 14.19 0.71
C TYR A 410 19.12 12.89 -0.01
N LEU A 411 19.60 12.68 -1.23
CA LEU A 411 19.39 11.48 -2.04
C LEU A 411 20.64 10.58 -2.06
N ASP A 412 20.47 9.27 -1.95
CA ASP A 412 21.55 8.31 -2.19
C ASP A 412 21.86 8.23 -3.69
N LEU A 413 23.02 8.77 -4.07
CA LEU A 413 23.47 8.88 -5.46
C LEU A 413 23.59 7.51 -6.15
N ASP A 414 24.11 6.51 -5.45
CA ASP A 414 24.32 5.19 -6.04
C ASP A 414 22.99 4.46 -6.27
N ASP A 415 22.05 4.53 -5.33
CA ASP A 415 20.73 3.90 -5.49
C ASP A 415 19.89 4.64 -6.53
N ALA A 416 20.00 5.96 -6.62
CA ALA A 416 19.42 6.73 -7.73
C ALA A 416 19.96 6.26 -9.09
N ALA A 417 21.28 6.05 -9.21
CA ALA A 417 21.90 5.58 -10.45
C ALA A 417 21.50 4.13 -10.78
N ARG A 418 21.46 3.23 -9.78
CA ARG A 418 21.01 1.85 -9.95
C ARG A 418 19.56 1.78 -10.42
N TYR A 419 18.67 2.55 -9.77
CA TYR A 419 17.25 2.59 -10.13
C TYR A 419 17.05 3.08 -11.56
N TYR A 420 17.71 4.19 -11.91
CA TYR A 420 17.67 4.74 -13.27
C TYR A 420 18.17 3.72 -14.31
N ILE A 421 19.27 3.00 -14.07
CA ILE A 421 19.79 2.00 -15.01
C ILE A 421 18.78 0.87 -15.26
N VAL A 422 18.10 0.39 -14.22
CA VAL A 422 17.07 -0.65 -14.38
C VAL A 422 15.96 -0.18 -15.31
N GLU A 423 15.44 1.01 -15.06
CA GLU A 423 14.32 1.58 -15.79
C GLU A 423 14.69 1.97 -17.24
N GLU A 424 15.94 2.42 -17.43
CA GLU A 424 16.51 2.73 -18.74
C GLU A 424 16.73 1.46 -19.58
N ILE A 425 17.24 0.37 -19.00
CA ILE A 425 17.43 -0.91 -19.71
C ILE A 425 16.10 -1.43 -20.27
N ILE A 426 15.04 -1.35 -19.47
CA ILE A 426 13.72 -1.82 -19.90
C ILE A 426 12.93 -0.75 -20.68
N SER A 427 13.46 0.46 -20.86
CA SER A 427 12.79 1.56 -21.57
C SER A 427 11.39 1.88 -20.99
N HIS A 428 11.32 2.04 -19.67
CA HIS A 428 10.07 2.25 -18.94
C HIS A 428 9.60 3.71 -19.02
N THR A 429 8.57 3.98 -19.83
CA THR A 429 8.13 5.36 -20.14
C THR A 429 7.26 6.03 -19.08
N GLU A 430 6.89 5.31 -18.01
CA GLU A 430 6.17 5.87 -16.85
C GLU A 430 7.00 5.90 -15.58
N SER A 431 8.27 5.47 -15.64
CA SER A 431 9.16 5.59 -14.49
C SER A 431 9.32 7.05 -14.09
N TYR A 432 9.39 7.32 -12.79
CA TYR A 432 9.42 8.67 -12.20
C TYR A 432 8.14 9.50 -12.35
N HIS A 433 7.09 9.00 -12.99
CA HIS A 433 5.80 9.71 -13.09
C HIS A 433 4.79 9.26 -12.04
N GLY A 434 4.62 7.95 -11.87
CA GLY A 434 3.79 7.32 -10.84
C GLY A 434 4.45 6.04 -10.34
N SER A 435 4.02 5.49 -9.21
CA SER A 435 4.54 4.21 -8.66
C SER A 435 6.06 4.14 -8.50
N THR A 436 6.68 5.32 -8.33
CA THR A 436 8.11 5.47 -8.06
C THR A 436 8.31 5.75 -6.59
N TYR A 437 8.82 4.77 -5.85
CA TYR A 437 8.91 4.86 -4.40
C TYR A 437 10.28 5.33 -3.93
N LEU A 438 10.27 6.14 -2.88
CA LEU A 438 11.46 6.50 -2.12
C LEU A 438 11.30 6.07 -0.67
N MET A 439 12.39 5.61 -0.07
CA MET A 439 12.43 5.22 1.32
C MET A 439 13.53 5.96 2.08
N ARG A 440 13.32 6.21 3.38
CA ARG A 440 14.33 6.83 4.27
C ARG A 440 14.29 6.17 5.64
N ASP A 441 15.44 5.67 6.08
CA ASP A 441 15.60 5.11 7.43
C ASP A 441 15.79 6.21 8.49
N ARG A 442 15.63 5.87 9.77
CA ARG A 442 15.62 6.85 10.88
C ARG A 442 17.02 7.29 11.28
N GLY A 443 17.17 8.60 11.52
CA GLY A 443 18.34 9.17 12.20
C GLY A 443 19.25 10.03 11.34
N GLU A 444 20.34 10.48 11.99
CA GLU A 444 21.42 11.23 11.38
C GLU A 444 22.22 10.35 10.41
N GLY A 445 22.71 10.94 9.32
CA GLY A 445 23.46 10.19 8.31
C GLY A 445 22.60 9.48 7.27
N GLU A 446 21.28 9.41 7.47
CA GLU A 446 20.34 8.75 6.56
C GLU A 446 19.88 9.66 5.40
N LYS A 447 19.73 9.06 4.22
CA LYS A 447 19.28 9.69 2.97
C LYS A 447 18.02 9.01 2.43
N TRP A 448 17.39 9.65 1.46
CA TRP A 448 16.33 9.05 0.65
C TRP A 448 16.92 8.16 -0.44
N HIS A 449 16.39 6.96 -0.57
CA HIS A 449 16.80 5.98 -1.56
C HIS A 449 15.68 5.77 -2.58
N PHE A 450 15.99 5.79 -3.89
CA PHE A 450 15.08 5.32 -4.92
C PHE A 450 14.93 3.80 -4.82
N SER A 451 13.94 3.38 -4.04
CA SER A 451 13.60 2.00 -3.69
C SER A 451 12.40 2.06 -2.73
N PRO A 452 11.46 1.11 -2.77
CA PRO A 452 11.35 -0.04 -3.66
C PRO A 452 11.27 0.25 -5.16
N LEU A 453 11.76 -0.68 -5.98
CA LEU A 453 11.28 -0.79 -7.37
C LEU A 453 9.85 -1.34 -7.38
N TRP A 454 8.97 -0.76 -8.20
CA TRP A 454 7.59 -1.21 -8.33
C TRP A 454 7.06 -0.91 -9.75
N ASP A 455 5.98 -1.60 -10.10
CA ASP A 455 5.18 -1.40 -11.32
C ASP A 455 5.95 -1.07 -12.61
N CYS A 456 6.63 -2.06 -13.19
CA CYS A 456 7.27 -1.91 -14.50
C CYS A 456 6.26 -2.05 -15.67
N GLY A 457 4.97 -1.77 -15.44
CA GLY A 457 3.86 -2.04 -16.36
C GLY A 457 3.98 -1.37 -17.73
N ASN A 458 4.76 -0.29 -17.85
CA ASN A 458 5.07 0.39 -19.12
C ASN A 458 6.48 0.08 -19.67
N GLY A 459 7.13 -0.99 -19.18
CA GLY A 459 8.37 -1.50 -19.72
C GLY A 459 8.27 -1.94 -21.19
N PHE A 460 9.36 -1.75 -21.93
CA PHE A 460 9.52 -2.04 -23.36
C PHE A 460 8.59 -1.25 -24.29
N ASN A 461 8.09 -0.11 -23.83
CA ASN A 461 7.26 0.80 -24.63
C ASN A 461 8.08 1.97 -25.19
N GLY A 462 9.16 2.39 -24.52
CA GLY A 462 10.06 3.43 -25.00
C GLY A 462 10.93 2.97 -26.17
N TYR A 463 11.49 3.90 -26.93
CA TYR A 463 12.36 3.56 -28.05
C TYR A 463 13.68 2.91 -27.60
N THR A 464 14.21 2.02 -28.43
CA THR A 464 15.49 1.35 -28.17
C THR A 464 16.70 2.24 -28.46
N ASP A 465 16.49 3.39 -29.11
CA ASP A 465 17.51 4.34 -29.59
C ASP A 465 17.31 5.78 -29.09
N ALA A 466 16.59 5.95 -27.98
CA ALA A 466 16.45 7.19 -27.23
C ALA A 466 16.37 6.88 -25.74
N TYR A 467 16.68 7.83 -24.86
CA TYR A 467 16.51 7.63 -23.42
C TYR A 467 15.02 7.46 -23.07
N PHE A 468 14.69 6.70 -22.02
CA PHE A 468 13.26 6.45 -21.73
C PHE A 468 12.50 7.74 -21.43
N TYR A 469 13.18 8.70 -20.80
CA TYR A 469 12.62 10.00 -20.44
C TYR A 469 12.47 10.96 -21.64
N ASP A 470 12.96 10.59 -22.83
CA ASP A 470 12.62 11.28 -24.09
C ASP A 470 11.40 10.66 -24.79
N CYS A 471 10.80 9.63 -24.18
CA CYS A 471 9.67 8.86 -24.70
C CYS A 471 8.44 8.97 -23.77
N ASP A 472 8.37 10.02 -22.97
CA ASP A 472 7.47 10.19 -21.83
C ASP A 472 6.11 10.74 -22.23
N SER A 473 5.22 9.87 -22.72
CA SER A 473 3.84 10.27 -23.01
C SER A 473 3.06 10.77 -21.78
N TYR A 474 3.59 10.54 -20.58
CA TYR A 474 2.95 10.85 -19.31
C TYR A 474 3.78 11.82 -18.44
N GLY A 475 5.00 12.20 -18.83
CA GLY A 475 5.93 12.96 -17.99
C GLY A 475 6.87 12.05 -17.18
N ASN A 476 7.83 12.65 -16.48
CA ASN A 476 8.83 11.93 -15.67
C ASN A 476 9.52 12.86 -14.64
N THR A 477 9.04 12.82 -13.40
CA THR A 477 9.49 13.74 -12.35
C THR A 477 10.99 13.68 -12.12
N TRP A 478 11.66 14.84 -12.14
CA TRP A 478 13.08 15.07 -11.88
C TRP A 478 14.08 14.43 -12.85
N ILE A 479 13.80 13.26 -13.43
CA ILE A 479 14.83 12.47 -14.12
C ILE A 479 15.48 13.17 -15.32
N PRO A 480 14.79 13.96 -16.18
CA PRO A 480 15.48 14.69 -17.24
C PRO A 480 16.46 15.71 -16.69
N SER A 481 16.16 16.32 -15.53
CA SER A 481 17.02 17.31 -14.88
C SER A 481 18.17 16.65 -14.13
N LEU A 482 17.93 15.53 -13.43
CA LEU A 482 19.00 14.71 -12.84
C LEU A 482 20.01 14.25 -13.90
N ARG A 483 19.53 13.94 -15.10
CA ARG A 483 20.34 13.53 -16.25
C ARG A 483 21.11 14.68 -16.91
N MET A 484 20.96 15.92 -16.46
CA MET A 484 21.86 17.01 -16.78
C MET A 484 23.04 17.13 -15.80
N ASN A 485 22.91 16.57 -14.59
CA ASN A 485 23.94 16.65 -13.55
C ASN A 485 25.16 15.80 -13.90
N ALA A 486 26.36 16.40 -13.84
CA ALA A 486 27.59 15.73 -14.23
C ALA A 486 27.99 14.60 -13.26
N MET A 487 27.77 14.78 -11.95
CA MET A 487 28.07 13.77 -10.93
C MET A 487 27.16 12.55 -11.09
N PHE A 488 25.87 12.76 -11.35
CA PHE A 488 24.92 11.69 -11.62
C PHE A 488 25.32 10.87 -12.84
N ASN A 489 25.58 11.53 -13.97
CA ASN A 489 25.97 10.84 -15.21
C ASN A 489 27.29 10.06 -15.08
N ALA A 490 28.26 10.59 -14.31
CA ALA A 490 29.49 9.87 -14.01
C ALA A 490 29.20 8.59 -13.19
N LYS A 491 28.34 8.69 -12.16
CA LYS A 491 27.94 7.52 -11.39
C LYS A 491 27.16 6.50 -12.21
N VAL A 492 26.22 6.94 -13.05
CA VAL A 492 25.46 6.06 -13.97
C VAL A 492 26.43 5.29 -14.86
N LYS A 493 27.41 5.97 -15.44
CA LYS A 493 28.43 5.35 -16.29
C LYS A 493 29.20 4.26 -15.54
N ASP A 494 29.77 4.59 -14.40
CA ASP A 494 30.59 3.65 -13.63
C ASP A 494 29.77 2.43 -13.18
N THR A 495 28.53 2.66 -12.72
CA THR A 495 27.61 1.59 -12.32
C THR A 495 27.20 0.73 -13.50
N TRP A 496 26.91 1.32 -14.67
CA TRP A 496 26.61 0.58 -15.90
C TRP A 496 27.79 -0.30 -16.34
N GLN A 497 29.01 0.25 -16.40
CA GLN A 497 30.19 -0.49 -16.85
C GLN A 497 30.52 -1.66 -15.92
N TRP A 498 30.35 -1.48 -14.60
CA TRP A 498 30.40 -2.59 -13.67
C TRP A 498 29.29 -3.61 -13.92
N PHE A 499 28.02 -3.18 -13.94
CA PHE A 499 26.87 -4.06 -13.99
C PHE A 499 26.84 -4.92 -15.28
N MET A 500 27.29 -4.34 -16.39
CA MET A 500 27.43 -4.99 -17.69
C MET A 500 28.82 -5.63 -17.92
N GLY A 501 29.72 -5.56 -16.94
CA GLY A 501 31.09 -6.10 -16.98
C GLY A 501 31.22 -7.48 -16.33
N LYS A 502 32.44 -8.05 -16.33
CA LYS A 502 32.72 -9.41 -15.80
C LYS A 502 32.34 -9.64 -14.34
N HIS A 503 32.26 -8.57 -13.54
CA HIS A 503 31.98 -8.62 -12.11
C HIS A 503 30.56 -8.11 -11.78
N GLY A 504 29.78 -7.75 -12.78
CA GLY A 504 28.42 -7.26 -12.64
C GLY A 504 27.36 -8.37 -12.56
N GLY A 505 26.12 -7.95 -12.41
CA GLY A 505 24.97 -8.84 -12.21
C GLY A 505 24.11 -9.10 -13.45
N PHE A 506 24.43 -8.52 -14.62
CA PHE A 506 23.57 -8.64 -15.80
C PHE A 506 23.57 -10.06 -16.42
N ASP A 507 24.73 -10.74 -16.42
CA ASP A 507 24.90 -12.06 -17.03
C ASP A 507 23.88 -13.08 -16.49
N GLY A 508 23.26 -13.86 -17.38
CA GLY A 508 22.24 -14.85 -17.04
C GLY A 508 20.79 -14.36 -17.17
N LEU A 509 20.53 -13.04 -17.27
CA LEU A 509 19.16 -12.53 -17.39
C LEU A 509 18.43 -13.05 -18.64
N MET A 510 19.15 -13.17 -19.77
CA MET A 510 18.56 -13.62 -21.04
C MET A 510 18.15 -15.10 -20.99
N GLU A 511 18.89 -15.91 -20.24
CA GLU A 511 18.62 -17.32 -19.96
C GLU A 511 17.49 -17.47 -18.93
N ASP A 512 17.43 -16.60 -17.93
CA ASP A 512 16.34 -16.55 -16.97
C ASP A 512 15.02 -16.21 -17.66
N ILE A 513 15.01 -15.27 -18.61
CA ILE A 513 13.84 -14.97 -19.45
C ILE A 513 13.41 -16.22 -20.23
N ASP A 514 14.35 -16.96 -20.84
CA ASP A 514 14.01 -18.20 -21.56
C ASP A 514 13.38 -19.24 -20.63
N THR A 515 13.96 -19.41 -19.45
CA THR A 515 13.52 -20.37 -18.43
C THR A 515 12.14 -19.99 -17.87
N TYR A 516 11.94 -18.72 -17.52
CA TYR A 516 10.68 -18.19 -17.03
C TYR A 516 9.55 -18.37 -18.04
N CYS A 517 9.78 -17.99 -19.30
CA CYS A 517 8.79 -18.20 -20.35
C CYS A 517 8.41 -19.68 -20.54
N ALA A 518 9.39 -20.58 -20.44
CA ALA A 518 9.13 -22.02 -20.53
C ALA A 518 8.27 -22.52 -19.36
N HIS A 519 8.49 -22.01 -18.14
CA HIS A 519 7.71 -22.38 -16.96
C HIS A 519 6.24 -21.93 -17.02
N ILE A 520 5.95 -20.77 -17.64
CA ILE A 520 4.58 -20.23 -17.65
C ILE A 520 3.79 -20.52 -18.93
N ALA A 521 4.40 -21.12 -19.96
CA ALA A 521 3.79 -21.25 -21.28
C ALA A 521 2.43 -21.97 -21.30
N GLU A 522 2.27 -23.06 -20.56
CA GLU A 522 0.98 -23.78 -20.52
C GLU A 522 -0.09 -23.01 -19.72
N ALA A 523 0.31 -22.30 -18.66
CA ALA A 523 -0.58 -21.43 -17.91
C ALA A 523 -0.99 -20.18 -18.72
N ALA A 524 -0.11 -19.61 -19.54
CA ALA A 524 -0.45 -18.52 -20.46
C ALA A 524 -1.50 -18.95 -21.50
N LYS A 525 -1.42 -20.17 -22.02
CA LYS A 525 -2.47 -20.74 -22.90
C LYS A 525 -3.79 -20.95 -22.15
N ALA A 526 -3.73 -21.37 -20.88
CA ALA A 526 -4.92 -21.51 -20.04
C ALA A 526 -5.58 -20.14 -19.75
N ASP A 527 -4.78 -19.13 -19.45
CA ASP A 527 -5.21 -17.75 -19.25
C ASP A 527 -5.92 -17.19 -20.49
N ALA A 528 -5.31 -17.36 -21.67
CA ALA A 528 -5.90 -16.95 -22.94
C ALA A 528 -7.22 -17.69 -23.22
N ARG A 529 -7.32 -18.99 -22.92
CA ARG A 529 -8.60 -19.73 -23.05
C ARG A 529 -9.69 -19.17 -22.12
N ARG A 530 -9.33 -18.68 -20.93
CA ARG A 530 -10.29 -18.10 -19.98
C ARG A 530 -10.77 -16.72 -20.41
N TRP A 531 -9.86 -15.87 -20.88
CA TRP A 531 -10.11 -14.43 -21.03
C TRP A 531 -10.33 -13.93 -22.45
N LYS A 532 -9.85 -14.65 -23.48
CA LYS A 532 -9.98 -14.21 -24.87
C LYS A 532 -11.45 -14.10 -25.29
N GLY A 533 -11.83 -12.92 -25.78
CA GLY A 533 -13.20 -12.63 -26.23
C GLY A 533 -14.24 -12.53 -25.11
N GLN A 534 -13.81 -12.48 -23.84
CA GLN A 534 -14.73 -12.21 -22.73
C GLN A 534 -15.22 -10.76 -22.75
N PRO A 535 -16.43 -10.49 -22.24
CA PRO A 535 -16.90 -9.12 -22.03
C PRO A 535 -15.91 -8.30 -21.21
N VAL A 536 -15.77 -7.03 -21.58
CA VAL A 536 -14.92 -6.06 -20.90
C VAL A 536 -15.78 -5.10 -20.09
N PRO A 537 -15.28 -4.52 -18.99
CA PRO A 537 -15.95 -3.44 -18.28
C PRO A 537 -16.28 -2.26 -19.20
N ALA A 538 -17.23 -1.41 -18.79
CA ALA A 538 -17.50 -0.16 -19.50
C ALA A 538 -16.21 0.68 -19.64
N ASP A 539 -15.93 1.13 -20.88
CA ASP A 539 -14.69 1.83 -21.27
C ASP A 539 -13.40 1.03 -20.98
N GLY A 540 -13.52 -0.29 -20.82
CA GLY A 540 -12.44 -1.21 -20.53
C GLY A 540 -11.68 -1.71 -21.75
N GLN A 541 -10.75 -2.62 -21.51
CA GLN A 541 -9.88 -3.24 -22.50
C GLN A 541 -9.91 -4.77 -22.37
N GLU A 542 -9.64 -5.44 -23.48
CA GLU A 542 -9.45 -6.89 -23.50
C GLU A 542 -8.20 -7.28 -22.70
N VAL A 543 -8.26 -8.41 -22.00
CA VAL A 543 -7.08 -8.99 -21.36
C VAL A 543 -6.09 -9.42 -22.44
N ALA A 544 -4.83 -9.06 -22.28
CA ALA A 544 -3.77 -9.37 -23.23
C ALA A 544 -3.62 -10.89 -23.46
N ASP A 545 -3.58 -11.29 -24.74
CA ASP A 545 -3.35 -12.68 -25.15
C ASP A 545 -1.85 -12.94 -25.28
N ASN A 546 -1.28 -13.62 -24.28
CA ASN A 546 0.12 -14.05 -24.24
C ASN A 546 0.29 -15.56 -24.51
N SER A 547 -0.65 -16.19 -25.23
CA SER A 547 -0.56 -17.63 -25.51
C SER A 547 0.62 -18.02 -26.40
N ASP A 548 1.15 -17.09 -27.21
CA ASP A 548 2.39 -17.24 -27.99
C ASP A 548 3.61 -16.69 -27.23
N MET A 549 4.00 -17.43 -26.18
CA MET A 549 5.13 -17.07 -25.33
C MET A 549 6.46 -16.99 -26.09
N GLU A 550 6.63 -17.75 -27.18
CA GLU A 550 7.85 -17.71 -27.98
C GLU A 550 8.00 -16.35 -28.68
N SER A 551 6.93 -15.85 -29.30
CA SER A 551 6.92 -14.54 -29.94
C SER A 551 7.17 -13.41 -28.92
N CYS A 552 6.46 -13.42 -27.79
CA CYS A 552 6.63 -12.43 -26.72
C CYS A 552 8.07 -12.40 -26.18
N ARG A 553 8.63 -13.57 -25.85
CA ARG A 553 10.02 -13.73 -25.40
C ARG A 553 11.01 -13.17 -26.41
N ASN A 554 10.86 -13.53 -27.68
CA ASN A 554 11.75 -13.07 -28.76
C ASN A 554 11.64 -11.55 -28.97
N ALA A 555 10.46 -10.95 -28.76
CA ALA A 555 10.27 -9.50 -28.82
C ALA A 555 11.00 -8.79 -27.68
N VAL A 556 10.84 -9.25 -26.43
CA VAL A 556 11.52 -8.66 -25.26
C VAL A 556 13.03 -8.78 -25.36
N LYS A 557 13.56 -9.98 -25.69
CA LYS A 557 15.02 -10.17 -25.86
C LYS A 557 15.58 -9.30 -26.98
N ARG A 558 14.83 -9.09 -28.06
CA ARG A 558 15.26 -8.19 -29.15
C ARG A 558 15.28 -6.74 -28.69
N HIS A 559 14.28 -6.30 -27.94
CA HIS A 559 14.21 -4.95 -27.37
C HIS A 559 15.40 -4.69 -26.44
N LEU A 560 15.62 -5.58 -25.46
CA LEU A 560 16.74 -5.50 -24.53
C LEU A 560 18.08 -5.41 -25.27
N ASN A 561 18.33 -6.33 -26.21
CA ASN A 561 19.57 -6.32 -26.98
C ASN A 561 19.74 -5.02 -27.78
N ALA A 562 18.69 -4.53 -28.42
CA ALA A 562 18.75 -3.28 -29.18
C ALA A 562 19.05 -2.09 -28.26
N LYS A 563 18.34 -1.98 -27.14
CA LYS A 563 18.51 -0.92 -26.14
C LYS A 563 19.91 -0.92 -25.55
N ILE A 564 20.38 -2.08 -25.09
CA ILE A 564 21.72 -2.25 -24.53
C ILE A 564 22.81 -1.90 -25.55
N ASN A 565 22.65 -2.33 -26.80
CA ASN A 565 23.61 -2.01 -27.87
C ASN A 565 23.66 -0.51 -28.17
N TRP A 566 22.53 0.19 -28.06
CA TRP A 566 22.49 1.64 -28.23
C TRP A 566 23.11 2.37 -27.04
N LEU A 567 22.76 1.98 -25.80
CA LEU A 567 23.37 2.52 -24.57
C LEU A 567 24.89 2.35 -24.58
N ALA A 568 25.38 1.19 -25.05
CA ALA A 568 26.80 0.90 -25.15
C ALA A 568 27.60 1.88 -26.03
N GLN A 569 26.92 2.64 -26.89
CA GLN A 569 27.50 3.64 -27.78
C GLN A 569 27.45 5.06 -27.22
N GLN A 570 26.69 5.30 -26.14
CA GLN A 570 26.56 6.62 -25.52
C GLN A 570 27.74 6.90 -24.59
N SER A 571 28.18 8.16 -24.54
CA SER A 571 29.40 8.56 -23.80
C SER A 571 29.28 8.45 -22.27
N ASP A 572 28.04 8.56 -21.79
CA ASP A 572 27.56 8.51 -20.40
C ASP A 572 27.20 7.08 -19.94
N PHE A 573 27.39 6.06 -20.80
CA PHE A 573 27.28 4.64 -20.45
C PHE A 573 28.58 3.91 -20.84
N GLY A 574 28.92 3.92 -22.13
CA GLY A 574 30.10 3.23 -22.66
C GLY A 574 29.91 1.73 -22.90
N PRO A 575 30.92 1.05 -23.45
CA PRO A 575 30.78 -0.31 -23.98
C PRO A 575 30.43 -1.33 -22.88
N VAL A 576 29.64 -2.34 -23.26
CA VAL A 576 29.37 -3.51 -22.42
C VAL A 576 30.56 -4.46 -22.37
N GLY A 577 30.62 -5.28 -21.32
CA GLY A 577 31.77 -6.12 -21.02
C GLY A 577 32.92 -5.32 -20.41
N GLY A 578 34.09 -5.94 -20.31
CA GLY A 578 35.26 -5.34 -19.64
C GLY A 578 35.42 -5.77 -18.19
N ASP A 579 36.49 -5.29 -17.58
CA ASP A 579 36.98 -5.72 -16.27
C ASP A 579 36.83 -4.56 -15.28
N TYR A 580 35.58 -4.31 -14.88
CA TYR A 580 35.18 -3.19 -14.01
C TYR A 580 34.73 -3.75 -12.66
N ASN A 581 35.32 -3.25 -11.57
CA ASN A 581 34.83 -3.54 -10.22
C ASN A 581 33.61 -2.69 -9.91
N GLU A 582 32.80 -3.11 -8.94
CA GLU A 582 31.72 -2.27 -8.43
C GLU A 582 32.28 -0.91 -7.98
N PRO A 583 31.71 0.22 -8.44
CA PRO A 583 32.16 1.52 -8.02
C PRO A 583 32.01 1.69 -6.51
N ALA A 584 32.96 2.38 -5.88
CA ALA A 584 32.81 2.74 -4.48
C ALA A 584 31.53 3.57 -4.30
N ARG A 585 30.77 3.25 -3.23
CA ARG A 585 29.64 4.05 -2.80
C ARG A 585 30.06 5.50 -2.55
N ASP A 586 29.19 6.43 -2.90
CA ASP A 586 29.33 7.85 -2.62
C ASP A 586 29.50 8.08 -1.11
N THR A 587 30.34 9.07 -0.78
CA THR A 587 30.67 9.42 0.61
C THR A 587 30.20 10.82 0.98
N THR A 588 29.33 11.42 0.17
CA THR A 588 28.76 12.74 0.47
C THR A 588 28.00 12.65 1.79
N PRO A 589 28.35 13.44 2.83
CA PRO A 589 27.66 13.37 4.10
C PRO A 589 26.19 13.74 3.94
N ALA A 590 25.30 13.01 4.62
CA ALA A 590 23.89 13.38 4.64
C ALA A 590 23.69 14.77 5.25
N GLN A 591 22.59 15.43 4.85
CA GLN A 591 22.17 16.67 5.48
C GLN A 591 21.91 16.41 6.98
N PRO A 592 22.54 17.19 7.90
CA PRO A 592 22.23 17.10 9.32
C PRO A 592 20.73 17.32 9.55
N LEU A 593 20.15 16.51 10.42
CA LEU A 593 18.74 16.66 10.78
C LEU A 593 18.48 18.09 11.32
N PRO A 594 17.29 18.64 11.06
CA PRO A 594 16.89 19.88 11.70
C PRO A 594 16.70 19.66 13.20
N TYR A 595 16.84 20.71 14.01
CA TYR A 595 16.79 20.55 15.46
C TYR A 595 15.44 20.03 16.00
N TYR A 596 14.33 20.34 15.33
CA TYR A 596 13.02 19.79 15.68
C TYR A 596 12.86 18.28 15.41
N ALA A 597 13.84 17.64 14.78
CA ALA A 597 13.86 16.21 14.47
C ALA A 597 14.97 15.46 15.25
N LYS A 598 15.35 15.99 16.42
CA LYS A 598 16.39 15.46 17.30
C LYS A 598 15.95 15.42 18.75
N GLU A 599 16.74 14.73 19.56
CA GLU A 599 16.71 14.90 21.02
C GLU A 599 16.94 16.38 21.37
N PRO A 600 16.17 16.93 22.33
CA PRO A 600 16.36 18.30 22.77
C PRO A 600 17.75 18.47 23.38
N GLU A 601 18.53 19.39 22.84
CA GLU A 601 19.87 19.70 23.36
C GLU A 601 19.82 20.51 24.66
N GLN A 602 18.68 21.13 24.95
CA GLN A 602 18.46 21.99 26.11
C GLN A 602 17.04 21.83 26.64
N THR A 603 16.92 21.79 27.97
CA THR A 603 15.65 21.93 28.69
C THR A 603 15.79 23.13 29.62
N VAL A 604 14.81 24.03 29.62
CA VAL A 604 14.83 25.25 30.43
C VAL A 604 13.61 25.24 31.35
N THR A 605 13.84 25.41 32.64
CA THR A 605 12.80 25.58 33.65
C THR A 605 12.90 26.97 34.26
N VAL A 606 11.79 27.68 34.31
CA VAL A 606 11.69 29.03 34.88
C VAL A 606 10.53 29.11 35.85
N TYR A 607 10.66 29.99 36.83
CA TYR A 607 9.64 30.23 37.83
C TYR A 607 9.26 31.70 37.86
N PHE A 608 8.02 31.99 38.24
CA PHE A 608 7.54 33.35 38.40
C PHE A 608 6.74 33.50 39.69
N ILE A 609 6.99 34.58 40.43
CA ILE A 609 6.20 34.98 41.59
C ILE A 609 5.65 36.37 41.31
N ASP A 610 4.33 36.49 41.28
CA ASP A 610 3.67 37.78 41.23
C ASP A 610 3.65 38.40 42.64
N ASP A 611 4.66 39.21 42.93
CA ASP A 611 4.82 39.93 44.19
C ASP A 611 4.02 41.24 44.23
N SER A 612 3.13 41.45 43.27
CA SER A 612 2.19 42.58 43.29
C SER A 612 1.02 42.31 44.25
N GLY A 613 0.38 43.39 44.71
CA GLY A 613 -0.84 43.30 45.50
C GLY A 613 -2.06 42.78 44.73
N THR A 614 -1.94 42.55 43.42
CA THR A 614 -3.03 42.10 42.52
C THR A 614 -2.49 41.10 41.47
N PRO A 615 -2.28 39.83 41.86
CA PRO A 615 -1.69 38.82 40.98
C PRO A 615 -2.50 38.56 39.71
N TRP A 616 -1.82 38.25 38.62
CA TRP A 616 -2.46 37.80 37.39
C TRP A 616 -3.14 36.44 37.52
N SER A 617 -4.31 36.29 36.89
CA SER A 617 -5.06 35.02 36.86
C SER A 617 -4.51 34.03 35.84
N ASP A 618 -4.04 34.55 34.70
CA ASP A 618 -3.37 33.79 33.65
C ASP A 618 -1.98 34.38 33.44
N VAL A 619 -0.97 33.53 33.44
CA VAL A 619 0.43 33.94 33.30
C VAL A 619 1.04 33.19 32.12
N TYR A 620 1.69 33.93 31.24
CA TYR A 620 2.39 33.42 30.07
C TYR A 620 3.86 33.82 30.12
N ALA A 621 4.72 32.97 29.54
CA ALA A 621 6.11 33.30 29.29
C ALA A 621 6.34 33.39 27.78
N TYR A 622 6.95 34.49 27.37
CA TYR A 622 7.43 34.69 26.02
C TYR A 622 8.96 34.74 26.05
N VAL A 623 9.60 33.87 25.28
CA VAL A 623 11.06 33.78 25.18
C VAL A 623 11.45 34.11 23.76
N TYR A 624 12.36 35.08 23.63
CA TYR A 624 12.95 35.42 22.34
C TYR A 624 14.47 35.43 22.46
N ASP A 625 15.13 34.91 21.43
CA ASP A 625 16.57 34.94 21.29
C ASP A 625 16.96 35.97 20.22
N PRO A 626 17.64 37.08 20.60
CA PRO A 626 18.13 38.07 19.65
C PRO A 626 19.02 37.42 18.58
N THR A 627 18.90 37.86 17.33
CA THR A 627 19.53 37.18 16.20
C THR A 627 21.06 37.17 16.30
N ALA A 628 21.64 35.97 16.36
CA ALA A 628 23.09 35.74 16.31
C ALA A 628 23.55 35.04 15.01
N ASP A 629 22.62 34.59 14.16
CA ASP A 629 22.85 33.75 12.97
C ASP A 629 22.67 34.50 11.62
N GLY A 630 22.42 35.81 11.65
CA GLY A 630 22.23 36.64 10.46
C GLY A 630 20.77 36.73 9.97
N SER A 631 19.79 36.18 10.70
CA SER A 631 18.37 36.40 10.41
C SER A 631 17.91 37.81 10.79
N THR A 632 16.80 38.27 10.18
CA THR A 632 16.17 39.57 10.47
C THR A 632 15.13 39.53 11.60
N GLU A 633 14.82 38.34 12.11
CA GLU A 633 13.75 38.11 13.10
C GLU A 633 14.26 37.25 14.26
N ASN A 634 13.92 37.64 15.49
CA ASN A 634 14.29 36.93 16.71
C ASN A 634 13.70 35.52 16.71
N TYR A 635 14.41 34.56 17.31
CA TYR A 635 13.87 33.21 17.48
C TYR A 635 12.95 33.15 18.70
N GLU A 636 11.67 32.84 18.48
CA GLU A 636 10.63 32.81 19.51
C GLU A 636 10.43 31.38 20.06
N ALA A 637 11.14 31.05 21.14
CA ALA A 637 11.24 29.67 21.64
C ALA A 637 9.95 29.12 22.27
N LEU A 638 8.99 29.99 22.60
CA LEU A 638 7.71 29.65 23.22
C LEU A 638 6.51 30.00 22.33
N GLY A 639 6.75 30.18 21.02
CA GLY A 639 5.78 30.62 20.04
C GLY A 639 5.52 32.13 20.08
N GLN A 640 4.63 32.58 19.20
CA GLN A 640 4.24 33.98 19.08
C GLN A 640 3.64 34.53 20.37
N TRP A 641 3.77 35.85 20.56
CA TRP A 641 3.15 36.55 21.68
C TRP A 641 1.67 36.15 21.88
N PRO A 642 1.20 35.85 23.11
CA PRO A 642 1.86 36.06 24.43
C PRO A 642 2.84 34.96 24.87
N GLY A 643 3.15 34.00 24.00
CA GLY A 643 3.98 32.85 24.31
C GLY A 643 3.20 31.72 24.99
N THR A 644 3.88 30.94 25.81
CA THR A 644 3.34 29.72 26.42
C THR A 644 2.79 29.96 27.82
N ARG A 645 1.59 29.44 28.10
CA ARG A 645 0.95 29.56 29.42
C ARG A 645 1.75 28.81 30.49
N MET A 646 2.05 29.47 31.60
CA MET A 646 2.70 28.87 32.76
C MET A 646 1.67 28.14 33.65
N THR A 647 2.16 27.22 34.48
CA THR A 647 1.32 26.41 35.38
C THR A 647 1.54 26.79 36.83
N ALA A 648 0.50 26.73 37.66
CA ALA A 648 0.60 27.02 39.09
C ALA A 648 1.55 26.03 39.79
N ALA A 649 2.46 26.55 40.62
CA ALA A 649 3.44 25.77 41.35
C ALA A 649 3.73 26.40 42.73
N GLU A 650 4.25 25.61 43.66
CA GLU A 650 4.85 26.14 44.88
C GLU A 650 6.31 26.51 44.60
N VAL A 651 6.64 27.80 44.68
CA VAL A 651 7.97 28.33 44.37
C VAL A 651 8.51 29.00 45.62
N ALA A 652 9.61 28.46 46.17
CA ALA A 652 10.25 28.99 47.38
C ALA A 652 9.28 29.20 48.57
N GLY A 653 8.25 28.35 48.71
CA GLY A 653 7.24 28.43 49.78
C GLY A 653 6.14 29.46 49.55
N ALA A 654 6.04 30.03 48.35
CA ALA A 654 4.96 30.92 47.93
C ALA A 654 4.16 30.31 46.75
N ASN A 655 2.93 30.78 46.57
CA ASN A 655 2.15 30.49 45.37
C ASN A 655 2.80 31.22 44.18
N GLY A 656 3.26 30.46 43.18
CA GLY A 656 3.88 30.99 41.99
C GLY A 656 3.50 30.21 40.74
N MET A 657 4.24 30.45 39.67
CA MET A 657 4.08 29.78 38.39
C MET A 657 5.39 29.11 37.97
N ALA A 658 5.32 28.02 37.24
CA ALA A 658 6.45 27.32 36.64
C ALA A 658 6.18 27.02 35.16
N LEU A 659 7.25 27.04 34.38
CA LEU A 659 7.26 26.56 33.00
C LEU A 659 8.58 25.81 32.75
N THR A 660 8.46 24.59 32.25
CA THR A 660 9.57 23.83 31.68
C THR A 660 9.32 23.68 30.19
N PHE A 661 10.32 23.98 29.36
CA PHE A 661 10.22 23.90 27.91
C PHE A 661 11.54 23.45 27.29
N GLU A 662 11.44 22.93 26.07
CA GLU A 662 12.57 22.44 25.27
C GLU A 662 12.62 23.26 23.98
N PRO A 663 13.49 24.30 23.92
CA PRO A 663 13.60 25.10 22.72
C PRO A 663 13.98 24.22 21.51
N GLU A 664 13.50 24.59 20.33
CA GLU A 664 13.78 23.86 19.09
C GLU A 664 15.28 23.80 18.86
N ARG A 665 16.00 24.92 19.05
CA ARG A 665 17.46 25.01 18.98
C ARG A 665 18.05 25.58 20.27
N PRO A 666 19.33 25.30 20.60
CA PRO A 666 19.98 25.88 21.77
C PRO A 666 19.87 27.41 21.81
N LEU A 667 19.48 27.94 22.95
CA LEU A 667 19.34 29.39 23.16
C LEU A 667 20.70 30.03 23.46
N SER A 668 20.93 31.21 22.88
CA SER A 668 22.12 32.00 23.14
C SER A 668 22.14 32.56 24.57
N ALA A 669 23.31 33.02 25.01
CA ALA A 669 23.44 33.71 26.30
C ALA A 669 22.67 35.05 26.33
N ASP A 670 22.28 35.58 25.18
CA ASP A 670 21.54 36.84 25.07
C ASP A 670 20.02 36.65 25.10
N ALA A 671 19.53 35.40 25.06
CA ALA A 671 18.11 35.07 25.11
C ALA A 671 17.41 35.75 26.29
N LYS A 672 16.19 36.24 26.03
CA LYS A 672 15.37 37.00 26.96
C LYS A 672 14.06 36.30 27.25
N ILE A 673 13.51 36.57 28.44
CA ILE A 673 12.18 36.14 28.85
C ILE A 673 11.35 37.31 29.34
N ILE A 674 10.09 37.35 28.90
CA ILE A 674 9.06 38.28 29.35
C ILE A 674 7.93 37.45 29.96
N ILE A 675 7.56 37.74 31.21
CA ILE A 675 6.39 37.15 31.85
C ILE A 675 5.22 38.13 31.72
N ASN A 676 4.06 37.65 31.28
CA ASN A 676 2.92 38.51 30.94
C ASN A 676 1.56 37.92 31.35
N GLY A 677 0.57 38.80 31.47
CA GLY A 677 -0.82 38.47 31.79
C GLY A 677 -1.71 38.17 30.57
N GLY A 678 -1.11 37.98 29.39
CA GLY A 678 -1.81 37.69 28.12
C GLY A 678 -1.99 38.89 27.17
N ASP A 679 -1.54 40.09 27.54
CA ASP A 679 -1.59 41.28 26.69
C ASP A 679 -0.34 42.17 26.82
N GLU A 680 -0.11 43.02 25.82
CA GLU A 680 1.09 43.88 25.68
C GLU A 680 1.26 44.94 26.78
N HIS A 681 0.20 45.29 27.49
CA HIS A 681 0.21 46.30 28.55
C HIS A 681 0.46 45.67 29.92
N ASN A 682 0.29 44.36 30.04
CA ASN A 682 0.46 43.57 31.25
C ASN A 682 1.67 42.64 31.09
N LYS A 683 2.88 43.19 31.12
CA LYS A 683 4.13 42.42 31.03
C LYS A 683 5.22 42.89 31.98
N THR A 684 6.19 42.03 32.28
CA THR A 684 7.41 42.40 33.01
C THR A 684 8.37 43.15 32.08
N ILE A 685 9.50 43.60 32.64
CA ILE A 685 10.66 43.93 31.82
C ILE A 685 11.20 42.67 31.13
N ASP A 686 12.10 42.89 30.17
CA ASP A 686 12.88 41.84 29.53
C ASP A 686 13.97 41.35 30.50
N PHE A 687 13.82 40.11 30.96
CA PHE A 687 14.82 39.47 31.79
C PHE A 687 15.82 38.68 30.96
N PRO A 688 17.10 38.55 31.39
CA PRO A 688 17.94 37.50 30.86
C PRO A 688 17.33 36.13 31.17
N LEU A 689 17.26 35.25 30.18
CA LEU A 689 16.80 33.89 30.39
C LEU A 689 17.93 33.07 31.03
N VAL A 690 17.65 32.53 32.22
CA VAL A 690 18.54 31.59 32.91
C VAL A 690 17.69 30.45 33.46
N ASP A 691 18.15 29.22 33.21
CA ASP A 691 17.53 28.01 33.72
C ASP A 691 17.54 27.98 35.27
N GLY A 692 16.40 27.62 35.84
CA GLY A 692 16.15 27.55 37.29
C GLY A 692 15.83 28.89 37.97
N ASN A 693 15.82 30.01 37.25
CA ASN A 693 15.59 31.32 37.87
C ASN A 693 14.13 31.56 38.28
N ILE A 694 13.96 32.33 39.36
CA ILE A 694 12.68 32.91 39.78
C ILE A 694 12.65 34.38 39.34
N TYR A 695 11.66 34.74 38.54
CA TYR A 695 11.38 36.10 38.09
C TYR A 695 10.22 36.69 38.90
N TYR A 696 10.27 37.99 39.18
CA TYR A 696 9.26 38.69 39.97
C TYR A 696 8.56 39.77 39.17
N ARG A 697 7.29 40.05 39.49
CA ARG A 697 6.49 41.10 38.82
C ARG A 697 7.12 42.48 38.98
N SER A 698 7.79 42.72 40.11
CA SER A 698 8.55 43.93 40.44
C SER A 698 9.73 44.24 39.49
N GLY A 699 10.17 43.29 38.67
CA GLY A 699 11.38 43.45 37.84
C GLY A 699 12.64 42.87 38.47
N ASP A 700 12.53 42.16 39.59
CA ASP A 700 13.63 41.42 40.22
C ASP A 700 13.70 39.98 39.68
N PHE A 701 14.88 39.35 39.76
CA PHE A 701 15.05 37.92 39.46
C PHE A 701 16.26 37.32 40.17
N THR A 702 16.21 36.02 40.47
CA THR A 702 17.30 35.33 41.18
C THR A 702 18.42 34.93 40.22
N GLY A 703 19.30 35.84 39.78
CA GLY A 703 20.29 35.43 38.75
C GLY A 703 21.53 36.25 38.44
N VAL A 704 21.68 37.51 38.87
CA VAL A 704 22.90 38.29 38.56
C VAL A 704 23.25 39.27 39.67
N GLU A 705 24.35 39.01 40.39
CA GLU A 705 25.22 40.09 40.85
C GLU A 705 26.68 39.70 40.58
N THR A 706 27.17 40.10 39.39
CA THR A 706 28.59 40.38 39.21
C THR A 706 28.77 41.87 39.48
N ILE A 707 29.38 42.25 40.61
CA ILE A 707 29.91 43.60 40.77
C ILE A 707 31.43 43.51 40.73
N THR A 708 32.02 44.02 39.65
CA THR A 708 33.44 44.33 39.50
C THR A 708 33.78 45.64 40.23
N ASP A 709 34.71 45.61 41.19
CA ASP A 709 36.03 46.29 41.19
C ASP A 709 36.75 46.09 42.56
N ASP A 710 38.09 46.11 42.58
CA ASP A 710 39.10 45.72 43.61
C ASP A 710 38.79 46.14 45.08
N GLN A 711 38.89 45.29 46.12
CA GLN A 711 40.14 45.01 46.87
C GLN A 711 40.24 43.55 47.40
N ALA A 712 41.45 42.97 47.39
CA ALA A 712 41.69 41.54 47.55
C ALA A 712 42.04 41.01 48.98
N GLU A 713 42.08 41.83 50.04
CA GLU A 713 42.72 41.41 51.31
C GLU A 713 41.82 41.31 52.58
N ALA A 714 40.49 41.37 52.48
CA ALA A 714 39.62 41.18 53.66
C ALA A 714 39.36 39.69 54.02
N GLU A 715 39.31 39.38 55.32
CA GLU A 715 38.96 38.03 55.82
C GLU A 715 37.52 37.63 55.47
N ALA A 716 37.32 36.33 55.23
CA ALA A 716 36.05 35.77 54.78
C ALA A 716 35.10 35.47 55.95
N GLU A 717 33.92 36.07 55.93
CA GLU A 717 32.78 35.73 56.75
C GLU A 717 31.80 34.86 55.94
N TYR A 718 31.30 33.78 56.54
CA TYR A 718 30.38 32.85 55.86
C TYR A 718 28.96 32.99 56.39
N TYR A 719 28.01 32.93 55.48
CA TYR A 719 26.58 32.96 55.74
C TYR A 719 25.90 31.83 54.96
N ASP A 720 24.84 31.27 55.52
CA ASP A 720 23.99 30.33 54.76
C ASP A 720 23.14 31.07 53.71
N THR A 721 22.44 30.32 52.85
CA THR A 721 21.61 30.91 51.78
C THR A 721 20.39 31.68 52.28
N SER A 722 20.12 31.68 53.58
CA SER A 722 19.08 32.51 54.21
C SER A 722 19.67 33.77 54.88
N GLY A 723 20.97 34.01 54.73
CA GLY A 723 21.64 35.21 55.21
C GLY A 723 22.06 35.15 56.68
N ARG A 724 22.04 33.97 57.32
CA ARG A 724 22.50 33.81 58.71
C ARG A 724 24.00 33.53 58.74
N ARG A 725 24.74 34.28 59.57
CA ARG A 725 26.20 34.10 59.75
C ARG A 725 26.49 32.74 60.39
N ILE A 726 27.44 32.00 59.81
CA ILE A 726 27.89 30.68 60.30
C ILE A 726 29.38 30.73 60.67
N ALA A 727 29.77 29.93 61.66
CA ALA A 727 31.13 29.93 62.21
C ALA A 727 32.18 29.26 61.29
N GLY A 728 31.73 28.50 60.30
CA GLY A 728 32.57 27.86 59.30
C GLY A 728 31.72 27.12 58.27
N ALA A 729 32.14 27.14 57.00
CA ALA A 729 31.45 26.45 55.92
C ALA A 729 31.80 24.95 55.91
N THR A 730 30.83 24.09 55.56
CA THR A 730 31.07 22.65 55.38
C THR A 730 31.30 22.31 53.90
N PRO A 731 32.11 21.29 53.58
CA PRO A 731 32.32 20.86 52.20
C PRO A 731 31.02 20.51 51.49
N ARG A 732 30.93 20.83 50.19
CA ARG A 732 29.79 20.67 49.29
C ARG A 732 28.52 21.47 49.63
N GLY A 733 28.64 22.46 50.52
CA GLY A 733 27.57 23.43 50.80
C GLY A 733 27.69 24.71 49.98
N ILE A 734 26.56 25.34 49.68
CA ILE A 734 26.51 26.65 49.03
C ILE A 734 26.36 27.73 50.11
N TYR A 735 27.25 28.71 50.08
CA TYR A 735 27.31 29.78 51.10
C TYR A 735 27.39 31.15 50.45
N ILE A 736 26.91 32.15 51.18
CA ILE A 736 27.19 33.55 50.90
C ILE A 736 28.47 33.89 51.68
N VAL A 737 29.53 34.22 50.97
CA VAL A 737 30.84 34.60 51.51
C VAL A 737 30.98 36.10 51.41
N ARG A 738 31.11 36.76 52.56
CA ARG A 738 31.33 38.19 52.66
C ARG A 738 32.80 38.48 52.96
N ARG A 739 33.42 39.38 52.22
CA ARG A 739 34.78 39.89 52.49
C ARG A 739 34.72 41.42 52.48
N GLY A 740 34.78 42.04 53.65
CA GLY A 740 34.57 43.49 53.79
C GLY A 740 33.13 43.89 53.46
N ASP A 741 32.94 44.77 52.48
CA ASP A 741 31.64 45.20 51.96
C ASP A 741 31.13 44.36 50.77
N LYS A 742 31.89 43.34 50.34
CA LYS A 742 31.52 42.45 49.23
C LYS A 742 30.85 41.18 49.73
N ALA A 743 29.87 40.66 48.98
CA ALA A 743 29.28 39.34 49.17
C ALA A 743 29.32 38.54 47.86
N SER A 744 29.56 37.24 47.94
CA SER A 744 29.62 36.33 46.78
C SER A 744 29.03 34.97 47.15
N LYS A 745 28.43 34.26 46.20
CA LYS A 745 27.91 32.90 46.45
C LYS A 745 28.98 31.88 46.04
N THR A 746 29.49 31.09 46.99
CA THR A 746 30.54 30.10 46.76
C THR A 746 30.05 28.71 47.13
N LEU A 747 30.28 27.75 46.22
CA LEU A 747 30.20 26.32 46.55
C LEU A 747 31.55 25.90 47.17
N MET A 748 31.55 25.51 48.45
CA MET A 748 32.75 24.98 49.07
C MET A 748 33.04 23.58 48.55
N LYS A 749 34.20 23.36 47.94
CA LYS A 749 34.60 22.05 47.42
C LYS A 749 34.95 21.06 48.54
#